data_AF-A0A925G4L6-F1
#
_entry.id   AF-A0A925G4L6-F1
#
_cell.length_a   1.000
_cell.length_b   1.000
_cell.length_c   1.000
_cell.angle_alpha   90.00
_cell.angle_beta   90.00
_cell.angle_gamma   90.00
#
_symmetry.space_group_name_H-M   'P 1'
#
loop_
_entity.id
_entity.type
_entity.pdbx_description
1 polymer ?
#
loop_
_entity_poly.entity_id
_entity_poly.type
_entity_poly.pdbx_seq_one_letter_code
_entity_poly.pdbx_strand_id
1 'polypeptide(L)'
;MSFKTSLQHLRLTKRPGTRQAQKRIMGKSLSTKGWPALADWDNRQAALAALTARKLGIDSQRIVYGHIGASQTLDILGPDSFAQVLAVRIPGRVIWCNFELAAAVGFDVPPSQQMTPEFQEQLLDAFSYRAVQPGEETEKKTITMFADKYGGAGVRPALGAGRAGFLPFGNLYIKGIGFTPLFKHDDPDDFAHSHGGVQLEDCLSEAVFGEVNENLFTQGSTRVVAVIDQDKYVTAPNGIRAPVALVVRTGTQLRPAHLLIRGAQPGVSVLEKFIGMTKATGQLVTHRDITTGKDIPDLRATMLRIIDDHALATAEQFRWRMIHGALSSSNMEISGAMLDLPTQSAQPRTAPVWALDYPDSVFGREHIERGVQLTPVYRKLVNSIPPPQRPLLRAKGINLCGEMDKAYHRHLQVKLLCAVGLKTELAARIQVEHADLARRFMDLMLKMAELRNQGSVQVTRSMVESVSSLDVFHLLGSFPAQYFADPNADHAEHIRAGLKPAIKGNRYHVAKKQAAVKVFIKEFASLYRELMNACEGYAKQYYGDWSSMQSSITARAAFENQPLDALYSKKLYEDLSKAIEEYRATGNVNIIQEAINQRIMASLRSVDALLAQGKARRMAGGGIEMEMRTIDGISYSVRAWNDARQTRRLRVCIPVERKHGVYLTGLPDLPSLTKRQIQSLRYRFTTDGRITSSEVSARLASDERRSPIIDFAELRIFPMVGQLEGACYLAGTGDFRLTDETPSLGRYKFAIPDKEELMKMIAPPVVDSQGQSGCGSSSFRPADGARKKERQCL
;
A
#
# COMPACT_ATOMS: atom_id res chain seq x y z
N MET A 1 54.28 -35.83 30.89
CA MET A 1 54.27 -37.12 30.16
C MET A 1 53.53 -36.88 28.85
N SER A 2 54.08 -36.41 27.72
CA SER A 2 55.27 -36.72 26.90
C SER A 2 55.34 -38.15 26.37
N PHE A 3 54.98 -38.34 25.09
CA PHE A 3 55.62 -39.16 24.04
C PHE A 3 54.97 -38.72 22.71
N LYS A 4 55.56 -37.94 21.78
CA LYS A 4 56.81 -37.95 20.97
C LYS A 4 56.90 -39.05 19.88
N THR A 5 56.83 -38.58 18.61
CA THR A 5 57.59 -38.99 17.39
C THR A 5 57.39 -40.41 16.82
N SER A 6 57.45 -40.70 15.51
CA SER A 6 58.22 -40.11 14.40
C SER A 6 57.62 -40.36 13.00
N LEU A 7 57.94 -39.45 12.08
CA LEU A 7 58.02 -39.67 10.62
C LEU A 7 59.11 -40.69 10.26
N GLN A 8 58.93 -41.44 9.16
CA GLN A 8 59.90 -41.48 8.04
C GLN A 8 59.38 -42.20 6.77
N HIS A 9 59.60 -41.50 5.65
CA HIS A 9 59.86 -41.91 4.26
C HIS A 9 59.29 -43.22 3.65
N LEU A 10 58.56 -43.07 2.53
CA LEU A 10 58.96 -43.72 1.28
C LEU A 10 58.60 -42.88 0.04
N ARG A 11 59.58 -42.77 -0.86
CA ARG A 11 59.58 -42.04 -2.13
C ARG A 11 59.21 -42.98 -3.29
N LEU A 12 58.56 -42.39 -4.31
CA LEU A 12 58.56 -42.75 -5.75
C LEU A 12 57.80 -44.05 -6.10
N THR A 13 56.81 -44.02 -7.00
CA THR A 13 57.03 -43.85 -8.44
C THR A 13 55.79 -43.31 -9.17
N LYS A 14 56.05 -42.45 -10.16
CA LYS A 14 55.07 -41.89 -11.10
C LYS A 14 54.60 -42.96 -12.09
N ARG A 15 53.30 -43.03 -12.35
CA ARG A 15 52.73 -43.50 -13.63
C ARG A 15 51.76 -42.44 -14.18
N PRO A 16 51.82 -42.09 -15.47
CA PRO A 16 50.90 -41.16 -16.09
C PRO A 16 49.66 -41.93 -16.58
N GLY A 17 48.47 -41.47 -16.21
CA GLY A 17 47.23 -42.07 -16.71
C GLY A 17 46.01 -41.29 -16.26
N THR A 18 45.20 -40.88 -17.24
CA THR A 18 43.77 -40.53 -17.14
C THR A 18 43.37 -39.26 -16.38
N ARG A 19 43.73 -38.10 -16.93
CA ARG A 19 42.89 -36.89 -16.86
C ARG A 19 41.64 -37.06 -17.73
N GLN A 20 40.66 -37.87 -17.29
CA GLN A 20 39.32 -37.86 -17.92
C GLN A 20 38.19 -38.46 -17.06
N ALA A 21 38.21 -38.26 -15.74
CA ALA A 21 37.13 -38.76 -14.87
C ALA A 21 36.70 -37.79 -13.75
N GLN A 22 36.75 -36.47 -14.01
CA GLN A 22 36.23 -35.46 -13.07
C GLN A 22 35.40 -34.35 -13.77
N LYS A 23 34.76 -34.69 -14.89
CA LYS A 23 33.87 -33.77 -15.64
C LYS A 23 32.46 -34.31 -15.90
N ARG A 24 32.01 -35.30 -15.13
CA ARG A 24 30.72 -35.98 -15.36
C ARG A 24 29.87 -36.24 -14.10
N ILE A 25 29.94 -35.33 -13.12
CA ILE A 25 28.97 -35.22 -12.01
C ILE A 25 28.35 -33.80 -12.00
N MET A 26 28.09 -33.26 -13.19
CA MET A 26 27.17 -32.13 -13.41
C MET A 26 26.32 -32.49 -14.62
N GLY A 27 25.17 -33.11 -14.40
CA GLY A 27 24.36 -33.60 -15.51
C GLY A 27 23.18 -34.50 -15.16
N LYS A 28 22.59 -34.35 -13.98
CA LYS A 28 21.16 -34.61 -13.81
C LYS A 28 20.55 -33.30 -13.38
N SER A 29 20.16 -32.52 -14.40
CA SER A 29 19.28 -31.36 -14.27
C SER A 29 18.18 -31.72 -13.28
N LEU A 30 18.21 -31.10 -12.09
CA LEU A 30 17.09 -31.11 -11.16
C LEU A 30 15.89 -30.63 -11.97
N SER A 31 14.93 -31.54 -12.12
CA SER A 31 13.90 -31.43 -13.14
C SER A 31 13.19 -30.09 -13.10
N THR A 32 13.03 -29.47 -14.27
CA THR A 32 12.14 -28.34 -14.54
C THR A 32 10.66 -28.59 -14.18
N LYS A 33 10.32 -29.76 -13.61
CA LYS A 33 8.96 -30.29 -13.32
C LYS A 33 8.12 -29.52 -12.28
N GLY A 34 8.49 -28.30 -11.92
CA GLY A 34 7.69 -27.47 -11.00
C GLY A 34 7.41 -26.06 -11.50
N TRP A 35 7.97 -25.66 -12.64
CA TRP A 35 7.87 -24.27 -13.13
C TRP A 35 6.84 -24.17 -14.26
N PRO A 36 5.99 -23.13 -14.28
CA PRO A 36 5.06 -22.90 -15.40
C PRO A 36 5.83 -22.74 -16.72
N ALA A 37 5.18 -22.97 -17.86
CA ALA A 37 5.78 -22.67 -19.15
C ALA A 37 6.05 -21.15 -19.27
N LEU A 38 7.02 -20.74 -20.08
CA LEU A 38 7.31 -19.31 -20.28
C LEU A 38 6.08 -18.56 -20.80
N ALA A 39 5.34 -19.16 -21.73
CA ALA A 39 4.08 -18.61 -22.23
C ALA A 39 3.03 -18.42 -21.13
N ASP A 40 2.90 -19.35 -20.18
CA ASP A 40 1.98 -19.20 -19.05
C ASP A 40 2.39 -18.03 -18.15
N TRP A 41 3.69 -17.83 -17.94
CA TRP A 41 4.22 -16.70 -17.18
C TRP A 41 3.91 -15.37 -17.87
N ASP A 42 4.16 -15.28 -19.17
CA ASP A 42 3.89 -14.08 -19.96
C ASP A 42 2.40 -13.72 -19.95
N ASN A 43 1.52 -14.72 -20.07
CA ASN A 43 0.07 -14.53 -19.95
C ASN A 43 -0.33 -13.97 -18.57
N ARG A 44 0.32 -14.39 -17.50
CA ARG A 44 0.08 -13.84 -16.14
C ARG A 44 0.53 -12.39 -16.03
N GLN A 45 1.71 -12.07 -16.56
CA GLN A 45 2.20 -10.69 -16.56
C GLN A 45 1.26 -9.77 -17.36
N ALA A 46 0.75 -10.25 -18.50
CA ALA A 46 -0.27 -9.55 -19.26
C ALA A 46 -1.58 -9.36 -18.47
N ALA A 47 -2.04 -10.38 -17.75
CA ALA A 47 -3.22 -10.27 -16.88
C ALA A 47 -3.02 -9.29 -15.72
N LEU A 48 -1.85 -9.27 -15.09
CA LEU A 48 -1.49 -8.31 -14.05
C LEU A 48 -1.40 -6.88 -14.59
N ALA A 49 -0.84 -6.70 -15.80
CA ALA A 49 -0.81 -5.40 -16.46
C ALA A 49 -2.23 -4.90 -16.79
N ALA A 50 -3.12 -5.78 -17.28
CA ALA A 50 -4.52 -5.44 -17.53
C ALA A 50 -5.27 -5.10 -16.23
N LEU A 51 -5.02 -5.83 -15.14
CA LEU A 51 -5.58 -5.52 -13.82
C LEU A 51 -5.08 -4.15 -13.31
N THR A 52 -3.80 -3.85 -13.52
CA THR A 52 -3.19 -2.57 -13.15
C THR A 52 -3.84 -1.44 -13.95
N ALA A 53 -3.95 -1.56 -15.28
CA ALA A 53 -4.61 -0.57 -16.13
C ALA A 53 -6.06 -0.33 -15.69
N ARG A 54 -6.80 -1.40 -15.34
CA ARG A 54 -8.16 -1.28 -14.78
C ARG A 54 -8.19 -0.54 -13.44
N LYS A 55 -7.28 -0.85 -12.50
CA LYS A 55 -7.16 -0.12 -11.22
C LYS A 55 -6.85 1.36 -11.44
N LEU A 56 -6.05 1.68 -12.45
CA LEU A 56 -5.75 3.06 -12.84
C LEU A 56 -6.92 3.73 -13.59
N GLY A 57 -7.92 2.97 -14.04
CA GLY A 57 -9.05 3.47 -14.85
C GLY A 57 -8.65 3.84 -16.27
N ILE A 58 -7.63 3.18 -16.83
CA ILE A 58 -7.09 3.45 -18.16
C ILE A 58 -7.67 2.48 -19.17
N ASP A 59 -8.23 3.00 -20.26
CA ASP A 59 -8.55 2.20 -21.43
C ASP A 59 -7.30 2.05 -22.31
N SER A 60 -6.56 0.95 -22.08
CA SER A 60 -5.34 0.64 -22.82
C SER A 60 -5.59 0.32 -24.30
N GLN A 61 -6.85 0.13 -24.75
CA GLN A 61 -7.18 -0.09 -26.15
C GLN A 61 -7.40 1.21 -26.92
N ARG A 62 -7.69 2.32 -26.23
CA ARG A 62 -7.93 3.63 -26.82
C ARG A 62 -6.82 4.61 -26.43
N ILE A 63 -5.70 4.56 -27.14
CA ILE A 63 -4.57 5.48 -26.94
C ILE A 63 -4.92 6.87 -27.47
N VAL A 64 -4.75 7.90 -26.65
CA VAL A 64 -5.20 9.28 -26.93
C VAL A 64 -4.14 10.36 -26.67
N TYR A 65 -3.03 10.02 -25.99
CA TYR A 65 -1.91 10.94 -25.78
C TYR A 65 -0.60 10.14 -25.70
N GLY A 66 0.24 10.20 -26.74
CA GLY A 66 1.47 9.40 -26.81
C GLY A 66 1.17 7.90 -26.71
N HIS A 67 1.57 7.27 -25.61
CA HIS A 67 1.28 5.87 -25.27
C HIS A 67 0.22 5.71 -24.16
N ILE A 68 -0.45 6.80 -23.78
CA ILE A 68 -1.41 6.84 -22.68
C ILE A 68 -2.82 6.57 -23.21
N GLY A 69 -3.49 5.60 -22.59
CA GLY A 69 -4.88 5.25 -22.86
C GLY A 69 -5.88 6.32 -22.40
N ALA A 70 -7.13 6.19 -22.79
CA ALA A 70 -8.15 7.17 -22.45
C ALA A 70 -8.67 7.02 -21.01
N SER A 71 -9.22 8.10 -20.46
CA SER A 71 -9.81 8.11 -19.11
C SER A 71 -11.15 7.38 -19.09
N GLN A 72 -11.22 6.18 -18.46
CA GLN A 72 -12.48 5.42 -18.36
C GLN A 72 -13.55 6.13 -17.54
N THR A 73 -13.15 6.92 -16.54
CA THR A 73 -14.08 7.65 -15.66
C THR A 73 -15.00 8.59 -16.43
N LEU A 74 -14.51 9.19 -17.52
CA LEU A 74 -15.32 10.07 -18.37
C LEU A 74 -16.46 9.30 -19.03
N ASP A 75 -16.18 8.10 -19.54
CA ASP A 75 -17.19 7.24 -20.17
C ASP A 75 -18.14 6.64 -19.13
N ILE A 76 -17.62 6.20 -17.97
CA ILE A 76 -18.39 5.56 -16.89
C ILE A 76 -19.41 6.53 -16.29
N LEU A 77 -19.00 7.76 -15.99
CA LEU A 77 -19.88 8.75 -15.37
C LEU A 77 -20.74 9.47 -16.40
N GLY A 78 -20.32 9.51 -17.67
CA GLY A 78 -20.97 10.21 -18.76
C GLY A 78 -20.81 11.73 -18.71
N PRO A 79 -21.03 12.43 -19.83
CA PRO A 79 -20.71 13.86 -20.00
C PRO A 79 -21.45 14.78 -19.01
N ASP A 80 -22.69 14.45 -18.64
CA ASP A 80 -23.49 15.27 -17.71
C ASP A 80 -22.93 15.31 -16.29
N SER A 81 -22.07 14.34 -15.95
CA SER A 81 -21.37 14.28 -14.67
C SER A 81 -20.17 15.22 -14.61
N PHE A 82 -19.89 15.99 -15.66
CA PHE A 82 -18.74 16.90 -15.68
C PHE A 82 -19.15 18.33 -16.07
N ALA A 83 -18.34 19.28 -15.62
CA ALA A 83 -18.24 20.60 -16.21
C ALA A 83 -16.91 20.68 -16.97
N GLN A 84 -16.95 21.18 -18.20
CA GLN A 84 -15.73 21.41 -18.97
C GLN A 84 -14.99 22.64 -18.40
N VAL A 85 -13.67 22.52 -18.31
CA VAL A 85 -12.78 23.58 -17.86
C VAL A 85 -11.72 23.77 -18.93
N LEU A 86 -11.73 24.94 -19.58
CA LEU A 86 -10.63 25.31 -20.45
C LEU A 86 -9.42 25.63 -19.58
N ALA A 87 -8.29 24.98 -19.84
CA ALA A 87 -7.07 25.17 -19.08
C ALA A 87 -5.92 25.54 -20.02
N VAL A 88 -5.06 26.44 -19.57
CA VAL A 88 -3.91 26.97 -20.31
C VAL A 88 -2.61 26.44 -19.74
N ARG A 89 -1.67 26.06 -20.61
CA ARG A 89 -0.33 25.61 -20.19
C ARG A 89 0.44 26.78 -19.57
N ILE A 90 1.14 26.50 -18.48
CA ILE A 90 1.96 27.48 -17.75
C ILE A 90 3.31 26.87 -17.36
N PRO A 91 4.38 27.68 -17.29
CA PRO A 91 5.67 27.21 -16.80
C PRO A 91 5.53 26.60 -15.41
N GLY A 92 6.36 25.59 -15.15
CA GLY A 92 6.41 24.91 -13.86
C GLY A 92 7.63 24.02 -13.77
N ARG A 93 7.82 23.42 -12.60
CA ARG A 93 8.91 22.51 -12.29
C ARG A 93 8.35 21.26 -11.62
N VAL A 94 8.71 20.09 -12.13
CA VAL A 94 8.39 18.83 -11.46
C VAL A 94 9.31 18.71 -10.25
N ILE A 95 8.74 18.75 -9.05
CA ILE A 95 9.50 18.68 -7.79
C ILE A 95 9.49 17.26 -7.20
N TRP A 96 8.55 16.43 -7.62
CA TRP A 96 8.49 15.00 -7.30
C TRP A 96 7.74 14.23 -8.38
N CYS A 97 8.14 12.98 -8.63
CA CYS A 97 7.48 12.06 -9.54
C CYS A 97 7.57 10.62 -9.03
N ASN A 98 6.46 9.88 -9.13
CA ASN A 98 6.47 8.43 -8.98
C ASN A 98 6.76 7.77 -10.34
N PHE A 99 8.02 7.39 -10.56
CA PHE A 99 8.49 6.82 -11.82
C PHE A 99 7.81 5.49 -12.16
N GLU A 100 7.59 4.60 -11.18
CA GLU A 100 6.92 3.31 -11.43
C GLU A 100 5.47 3.53 -11.87
N LEU A 101 4.78 4.46 -11.23
CA LEU A 101 3.40 4.80 -11.56
C LEU A 101 3.30 5.54 -12.90
N ALA A 102 4.21 6.48 -13.18
CA ALA A 102 4.28 7.15 -14.48
C ALA A 102 4.46 6.14 -15.63
N ALA A 103 5.34 5.15 -15.46
CA ALA A 103 5.51 4.07 -16.43
C ALA A 103 4.24 3.21 -16.57
N ALA A 104 3.55 2.92 -15.46
CA ALA A 104 2.31 2.15 -15.47
C ALA A 104 1.15 2.89 -16.17
N VAL A 105 1.14 4.22 -16.14
CA VAL A 105 0.18 5.06 -16.88
C VAL A 105 0.51 5.13 -18.38
N GLY A 106 1.78 4.92 -18.75
CA GLY A 106 2.24 4.92 -20.14
C GLY A 106 3.18 6.06 -20.52
N PHE A 107 3.82 6.72 -19.55
CA PHE A 107 4.89 7.70 -19.83
C PHE A 107 6.23 7.02 -20.14
N ASP A 108 7.07 7.71 -20.91
CA ASP A 108 8.39 7.21 -21.34
C ASP A 108 9.44 7.43 -20.25
N VAL A 109 9.34 6.62 -19.20
CA VAL A 109 10.22 6.74 -18.03
C VAL A 109 11.64 6.26 -18.36
N PRO A 110 12.69 7.07 -18.10
CA PRO A 110 14.08 6.66 -18.27
C PRO A 110 14.41 5.39 -17.47
N PRO A 111 15.22 4.46 -17.99
CA PRO A 111 15.59 3.23 -17.27
C PRO A 111 16.27 3.47 -15.92
N SER A 112 16.96 4.61 -15.76
CA SER A 112 17.58 5.03 -14.50
C SER A 112 16.57 5.44 -13.42
N GLN A 113 15.31 5.68 -13.80
CA GLN A 113 14.28 6.29 -12.95
C GLN A 113 14.73 7.62 -12.34
N GLN A 114 15.28 8.48 -13.20
CA GLN A 114 15.71 9.81 -12.82
C GLN A 114 15.06 10.85 -13.72
N MET A 115 14.89 12.05 -13.17
CA MET A 115 14.32 13.17 -13.90
C MET A 115 15.34 13.69 -14.91
N THR A 116 15.22 13.29 -16.18
CA THR A 116 15.96 13.91 -17.30
C THR A 116 15.21 15.15 -17.81
N PRO A 117 15.88 16.08 -18.52
CA PRO A 117 15.20 17.24 -19.11
C PRO A 117 14.04 16.86 -20.04
N GLU A 118 14.21 15.80 -20.84
CA GLU A 118 13.20 15.33 -21.80
C GLU A 118 11.99 14.75 -21.07
N PHE A 119 12.22 13.96 -20.03
CA PHE A 119 11.15 13.40 -19.22
C PHE A 119 10.42 14.48 -18.42
N GLN A 120 11.15 15.46 -17.87
CA GLN A 120 10.54 16.61 -17.20
C GLN A 120 9.64 17.40 -18.15
N GLU A 121 10.09 17.67 -19.38
CA GLU A 121 9.28 18.38 -20.38
C GLU A 121 8.05 17.57 -20.79
N GLN A 122 8.17 16.24 -20.93
CA GLN A 122 7.03 15.36 -21.17
C GLN A 122 5.96 15.50 -20.07
N LEU A 123 6.36 15.49 -18.80
CA LEU A 123 5.44 15.66 -17.67
C LEU A 123 4.85 17.08 -17.61
N LEU A 124 5.64 18.12 -17.87
CA LEU A 124 5.16 19.50 -17.87
C LEU A 124 4.18 19.78 -19.02
N ASP A 125 4.39 19.21 -20.20
CA ASP A 125 3.44 19.28 -21.31
C ASP A 125 2.11 18.58 -20.99
N ALA A 126 2.17 17.48 -20.23
CA ALA A 126 0.99 16.73 -19.82
C ALA A 126 0.22 17.38 -18.65
N PHE A 127 0.89 18.05 -17.72
CA PHE A 127 0.32 18.36 -16.41
C PHE A 127 0.35 19.83 -15.96
N SER A 128 1.21 20.69 -16.53
CA SER A 128 1.36 22.05 -16.00
C SER A 128 0.32 23.01 -16.55
N TYR A 129 -0.91 22.91 -16.05
CA TYR A 129 -2.08 23.67 -16.51
C TYR A 129 -2.76 24.47 -15.39
N ARG A 130 -3.43 25.58 -15.75
CA ARG A 130 -4.37 26.33 -14.90
C ARG A 130 -5.65 26.61 -15.68
N ALA A 131 -6.79 26.56 -15.00
CA ALA A 131 -8.07 27.02 -15.51
C ALA A 131 -7.99 28.48 -16.01
N VAL A 132 -8.47 28.72 -17.22
CA VAL A 132 -8.58 30.06 -17.82
C VAL A 132 -9.65 30.84 -17.05
N GLN A 133 -9.33 32.09 -16.67
CA GLN A 133 -10.29 32.94 -15.96
C GLN A 133 -11.36 33.47 -16.94
N PRO A 134 -12.58 33.79 -16.48
CA PRO A 134 -13.59 34.42 -17.32
C PRO A 134 -13.05 35.72 -17.97
N GLY A 135 -13.13 35.82 -19.29
CA GLY A 135 -12.65 36.97 -20.06
C GLY A 135 -11.14 36.99 -20.34
N GLU A 136 -10.38 35.98 -19.90
CA GLU A 136 -8.96 35.83 -20.23
C GLU A 136 -8.79 35.28 -21.66
N GLU A 137 -8.21 36.07 -22.55
CA GLU A 137 -7.73 35.61 -23.86
C GLU A 137 -6.29 35.07 -23.73
N THR A 138 -5.97 33.97 -24.40
CA THR A 138 -4.64 33.36 -24.36
C THR A 138 -4.25 32.75 -25.69
N GLU A 139 -3.04 33.07 -26.15
CA GLU A 139 -2.40 32.44 -27.33
C GLU A 139 -1.64 31.15 -26.97
N LYS A 140 -1.45 30.87 -25.67
CA LYS A 140 -0.75 29.67 -25.19
C LYS A 140 -1.59 28.42 -25.45
N LYS A 141 -0.91 27.27 -25.61
CA LYS A 141 -1.52 25.94 -25.75
C LYS A 141 -2.57 25.70 -24.63
N THR A 142 -3.78 25.35 -25.04
CA THR A 142 -4.89 25.03 -24.15
C THR A 142 -5.28 23.56 -24.23
N ILE A 143 -5.95 23.07 -23.18
CA ILE A 143 -6.60 21.76 -23.14
C ILE A 143 -7.97 21.88 -22.46
N THR A 144 -8.92 21.04 -22.87
CA THR A 144 -10.19 20.87 -22.15
C THR A 144 -10.04 19.81 -21.07
N MET A 145 -10.27 20.20 -19.83
CA MET A 145 -10.33 19.34 -18.65
C MET A 145 -11.79 19.15 -18.19
N PHE A 146 -12.02 18.15 -17.35
CA PHE A 146 -13.36 17.75 -16.92
C PHE A 146 -13.47 17.74 -15.39
N ALA A 147 -14.04 18.81 -14.81
CA ALA A 147 -14.34 18.88 -13.39
C ALA A 147 -15.58 18.03 -13.07
N ASP A 148 -15.46 17.04 -12.21
CA ASP A 148 -16.55 16.10 -11.92
C ASP A 148 -17.56 16.67 -10.93
N LYS A 149 -18.84 16.44 -11.21
CA LYS A 149 -19.99 16.80 -10.36
C LYS A 149 -20.26 15.67 -9.39
N TYR A 150 -20.45 16.00 -8.12
CA TYR A 150 -20.85 15.03 -7.09
C TYR A 150 -21.57 15.72 -5.94
N GLY A 151 -22.33 14.94 -5.16
CA GLY A 151 -23.03 15.41 -3.97
C GLY A 151 -22.41 14.86 -2.68
N GLY A 152 -23.18 14.83 -1.59
CA GLY A 152 -22.74 14.24 -0.32
C GLY A 152 -22.68 15.26 0.82
N ALA A 153 -22.44 14.75 2.03
CA ALA A 153 -22.22 15.59 3.21
C ALA A 153 -20.94 16.41 3.04
N GLY A 154 -20.95 17.68 3.44
CA GLY A 154 -19.80 18.59 3.34
C GLY A 154 -19.48 19.13 1.94
N VAL A 155 -20.25 18.78 0.91
CA VAL A 155 -20.00 19.27 -0.47
C VAL A 155 -20.72 20.59 -0.76
N ARG A 156 -21.89 20.82 -0.16
CA ARG A 156 -22.63 22.08 -0.34
C ARG A 156 -21.79 23.24 0.24
N PRO A 157 -21.74 24.42 -0.42
CA PRO A 157 -22.49 24.85 -1.60
C PRO A 157 -21.88 24.44 -2.95
N ALA A 158 -20.67 23.90 -2.97
CA ALA A 158 -20.03 23.42 -4.18
C ALA A 158 -20.86 22.30 -4.85
N LEU A 159 -20.62 22.12 -6.14
CA LEU A 159 -21.35 21.16 -6.97
C LEU A 159 -20.50 19.95 -7.40
N GLY A 160 -19.29 19.84 -6.82
CA GLY A 160 -18.30 18.83 -7.15
C GLY A 160 -16.89 19.42 -7.04
N ALA A 161 -16.03 19.08 -8.01
CA ALA A 161 -14.63 19.46 -8.02
C ALA A 161 -14.42 20.97 -8.27
N GLY A 162 -14.41 21.77 -7.21
CA GLY A 162 -14.24 23.23 -7.31
C GLY A 162 -12.85 23.71 -7.74
N ARG A 163 -11.82 22.86 -7.63
CA ARG A 163 -10.41 23.23 -7.92
C ARG A 163 -9.60 22.16 -8.64
N ALA A 164 -10.28 21.26 -9.33
CA ALA A 164 -9.64 20.09 -9.94
C ALA A 164 -10.41 19.58 -11.15
N GLY A 165 -9.75 18.80 -11.99
CA GLY A 165 -10.40 18.17 -13.14
C GLY A 165 -9.59 17.03 -13.72
N PHE A 166 -10.30 16.12 -14.39
CA PHE A 166 -9.71 15.04 -15.18
C PHE A 166 -9.14 15.57 -16.49
N LEU A 167 -8.01 15.00 -16.89
CA LEU A 167 -7.53 15.03 -18.26
C LEU A 167 -8.34 14.04 -19.12
N PRO A 168 -8.42 14.26 -20.45
CA PRO A 168 -9.08 13.33 -21.38
C PRO A 168 -8.36 11.96 -21.49
N PHE A 169 -7.16 11.85 -20.94
CA PHE A 169 -6.31 10.67 -21.01
C PHE A 169 -5.77 10.25 -19.64
N GLY A 170 -5.38 8.98 -19.54
CA GLY A 170 -4.68 8.36 -18.41
C GLY A 170 -5.47 8.27 -17.12
N ASN A 171 -6.74 8.71 -17.14
CA ASN A 171 -7.54 8.90 -15.94
C ASN A 171 -6.82 9.76 -14.87
N LEU A 172 -6.11 10.76 -15.38
CA LEU A 172 -5.27 11.66 -14.60
C LEU A 172 -6.10 12.85 -14.11
N TYR A 173 -6.01 13.17 -12.82
CA TYR A 173 -6.80 14.21 -12.17
C TYR A 173 -5.89 15.23 -11.52
N ILE A 174 -5.92 16.47 -12.01
CA ILE A 174 -5.04 17.54 -11.52
C ILE A 174 -5.81 18.39 -10.53
N LYS A 175 -5.29 18.50 -9.31
CA LYS A 175 -5.81 19.39 -8.27
C LYS A 175 -4.92 20.63 -8.15
N GLY A 176 -5.54 21.77 -7.88
CA GLY A 176 -4.85 23.06 -7.78
C GLY A 176 -4.84 23.87 -9.07
N ILE A 177 -5.66 23.49 -10.06
CA ILE A 177 -5.75 24.17 -11.36
C ILE A 177 -6.40 25.56 -11.29
N GLY A 178 -6.85 26.03 -10.13
CA GLY A 178 -7.70 27.21 -10.00
C GLY A 178 -9.18 26.86 -9.96
N PHE A 179 -10.05 27.86 -9.87
CA PHE A 179 -11.50 27.63 -9.77
C PHE A 179 -12.08 27.01 -11.04
N THR A 180 -12.98 26.05 -10.83
CA THR A 180 -13.79 25.46 -11.88
C THR A 180 -15.22 26.05 -11.83
N PRO A 181 -16.06 25.81 -12.85
CA PRO A 181 -17.47 26.18 -12.81
C PRO A 181 -18.28 25.54 -11.68
N LEU A 182 -17.72 24.52 -11.00
CA LEU A 182 -18.37 23.83 -9.89
C LEU A 182 -18.02 24.43 -8.52
N PHE A 183 -17.09 25.38 -8.48
CA PHE A 183 -16.73 26.09 -7.26
C PHE A 183 -17.89 26.99 -6.81
N LYS A 184 -18.30 26.81 -5.56
CA LYS A 184 -19.11 27.76 -4.81
C LYS A 184 -18.61 27.74 -3.38
N HIS A 185 -18.63 28.90 -2.75
CA HIS A 185 -18.13 29.07 -1.39
C HIS A 185 -19.06 30.03 -0.66
N ASP A 186 -19.52 29.63 0.53
CA ASP A 186 -20.38 30.42 1.42
C ASP A 186 -19.83 30.50 2.85
N ASP A 187 -18.64 29.93 3.12
CA ASP A 187 -18.00 29.91 4.44
C ASP A 187 -16.74 30.81 4.45
N PRO A 188 -16.82 32.05 4.94
CA PRO A 188 -15.66 32.96 4.93
C PRO A 188 -14.45 32.43 5.73
N ASP A 189 -14.64 31.44 6.61
CA ASP A 189 -13.57 30.90 7.47
C ASP A 189 -12.81 29.73 6.81
N ASP A 190 -13.33 29.13 5.73
CA ASP A 190 -12.65 28.06 4.97
C ASP A 190 -11.72 28.61 3.89
N PHE A 191 -10.61 29.21 4.35
CA PHE A 191 -9.56 29.72 3.48
C PHE A 191 -8.93 28.62 2.60
N ALA A 192 -8.83 27.39 3.11
CA ALA A 192 -8.17 26.29 2.42
C ALA A 192 -8.85 25.94 1.07
N HIS A 193 -10.13 26.27 0.91
CA HIS A 193 -10.87 26.09 -0.35
C HIS A 193 -11.16 27.40 -1.09
N SER A 194 -10.85 28.56 -0.53
CA SER A 194 -11.27 29.88 -1.04
C SER A 194 -10.40 30.49 -2.14
N HIS A 195 -9.37 29.79 -2.62
CA HIS A 195 -8.37 30.36 -3.53
C HIS A 195 -8.05 29.52 -4.78
N GLY A 196 -8.67 28.35 -4.96
CA GLY A 196 -8.51 27.50 -6.16
C GLY A 196 -7.14 26.78 -6.31
N GLY A 197 -6.11 27.20 -5.59
CA GLY A 197 -4.85 26.46 -5.41
C GLY A 197 -4.94 25.32 -4.39
N VAL A 198 -3.86 24.55 -4.25
CA VAL A 198 -3.64 23.56 -3.16
C VAL A 198 -2.32 23.89 -2.51
N GLN A 199 -2.28 23.95 -1.17
CA GLN A 199 -1.04 24.22 -0.46
C GLN A 199 -0.02 23.14 -0.76
N LEU A 200 1.24 23.53 -0.92
CA LEU A 200 2.30 22.60 -1.31
C LEU A 200 2.43 21.43 -0.31
N GLU A 201 2.33 21.68 0.99
CA GLU A 201 2.35 20.63 2.02
C GLU A 201 1.25 19.58 1.85
N ASP A 202 0.03 19.97 1.46
CA ASP A 202 -1.06 19.04 1.17
C ASP A 202 -0.77 18.20 -0.08
N CYS A 203 -0.14 18.80 -1.11
CA CYS A 203 0.30 18.06 -2.29
C CYS A 203 1.35 16.99 -1.93
N LEU A 204 2.31 17.32 -1.06
CA LEU A 204 3.34 16.39 -0.61
C LEU A 204 2.76 15.30 0.31
N SER A 205 1.88 15.68 1.25
CA SER A 205 1.16 14.75 2.14
C SER A 205 0.33 13.75 1.33
N GLU A 206 -0.34 14.22 0.28
CA GLU A 206 -1.09 13.35 -0.63
C GLU A 206 -0.20 12.40 -1.44
N ALA A 207 0.97 12.85 -1.87
CA ALA A 207 1.96 11.97 -2.51
C ALA A 207 2.45 10.89 -1.56
N VAL A 208 2.73 11.25 -0.29
CA VAL A 208 3.10 10.29 0.75
C VAL A 208 1.97 9.29 1.00
N PHE A 209 0.78 9.75 1.38
CA PHE A 209 -0.30 8.84 1.77
C PHE A 209 -0.87 8.04 0.61
N GLY A 210 -0.76 8.53 -0.63
CA GLY A 210 -1.14 7.76 -1.82
C GLY A 210 -0.37 6.45 -1.92
N GLU A 211 0.94 6.49 -1.67
CA GLU A 211 1.80 5.32 -1.72
C GLU A 211 1.77 4.51 -0.42
N VAL A 212 1.64 5.17 0.74
CA VAL A 212 1.46 4.49 2.03
C VAL A 212 0.22 3.60 1.99
N ASN A 213 -0.87 4.09 1.44
CA ASN A 213 -2.12 3.33 1.34
C ASN A 213 -2.01 2.19 0.33
N GLU A 214 -1.35 2.40 -0.81
CA GLU A 214 -1.04 1.31 -1.75
C GLU A 214 -0.20 0.20 -1.09
N ASN A 215 0.73 0.57 -0.20
CA ASN A 215 1.58 -0.40 0.49
C ASN A 215 0.87 -1.16 1.62
N LEU A 216 -0.16 -0.55 2.24
CA LEU A 216 -0.78 -1.06 3.48
C LEU A 216 -2.19 -1.61 3.29
N PHE A 217 -2.95 -1.11 2.31
CA PHE A 217 -4.35 -1.44 2.13
C PHE A 217 -4.58 -2.28 0.88
N THR A 218 -5.43 -3.30 0.99
CA THR A 218 -5.76 -4.20 -0.13
C THR A 218 -6.37 -3.43 -1.31
N GLN A 219 -7.20 -2.42 -1.00
CA GLN A 219 -7.83 -1.57 -2.01
C GLN A 219 -6.99 -0.33 -2.38
N GLY A 220 -5.89 -0.07 -1.67
CA GLY A 220 -5.02 1.09 -1.89
C GLY A 220 -5.73 2.43 -1.72
N SER A 221 -5.33 3.40 -2.54
CA SER A 221 -5.94 4.73 -2.64
C SER A 221 -5.71 5.32 -4.02
N THR A 222 -6.21 6.53 -4.26
CA THR A 222 -5.61 7.36 -5.31
C THR A 222 -4.13 7.56 -5.06
N ARG A 223 -3.35 7.49 -6.12
CA ARG A 223 -1.89 7.65 -6.08
C ARG A 223 -1.48 8.91 -6.84
N VAL A 224 -0.34 9.48 -6.48
CA VAL A 224 0.17 10.70 -7.11
C VAL A 224 1.26 10.33 -8.11
N VAL A 225 1.12 10.80 -9.35
CA VAL A 225 2.11 10.62 -10.42
C VAL A 225 3.19 11.69 -10.32
N ALA A 226 2.79 12.94 -10.10
CA ALA A 226 3.70 14.08 -10.05
C ALA A 226 3.17 15.22 -9.15
N VAL A 227 4.11 15.98 -8.60
CA VAL A 227 3.85 17.29 -7.96
C VAL A 227 4.61 18.36 -8.75
N ILE A 228 3.91 19.43 -9.11
CA ILE A 228 4.44 20.51 -9.97
C ILE A 228 4.34 21.83 -9.24
N ASP A 229 5.49 22.46 -9.02
CA ASP A 229 5.58 23.82 -8.53
C ASP A 229 5.50 24.82 -9.69
N GLN A 230 4.61 25.79 -9.58
CA GLN A 230 4.44 26.88 -10.56
C GLN A 230 4.92 28.22 -10.00
N ASP A 231 5.66 28.20 -8.90
CA ASP A 231 6.14 29.37 -8.15
C ASP A 231 5.01 30.33 -7.75
N LYS A 232 3.89 29.76 -7.31
CA LYS A 232 2.71 30.51 -6.90
C LYS A 232 2.51 30.44 -5.39
N TYR A 233 1.83 31.47 -4.89
CA TYR A 233 1.51 31.62 -3.48
C TYR A 233 0.07 32.07 -3.32
N VAL A 234 -0.51 31.74 -2.18
CA VAL A 234 -1.75 32.32 -1.69
C VAL A 234 -1.48 33.03 -0.38
N THR A 235 -2.18 34.13 -0.13
CA THR A 235 -2.02 34.90 1.09
C THR A 235 -3.26 34.69 1.95
N ALA A 236 -3.06 34.10 3.14
CA ALA A 236 -4.10 33.92 4.12
C ALA A 236 -4.57 35.28 4.69
N PRO A 237 -5.77 35.36 5.30
CA PRO A 237 -6.29 36.62 5.85
C PRO A 237 -5.37 37.28 6.90
N ASN A 238 -4.54 36.49 7.58
CA ASN A 238 -3.53 36.96 8.53
C ASN A 238 -2.22 37.44 7.87
N GLY A 239 -2.16 37.52 6.54
CA GLY A 239 -1.00 37.96 5.77
C GLY A 239 0.06 36.89 5.49
N ILE A 240 -0.09 35.68 6.04
CA ILE A 240 0.86 34.58 5.82
C ILE A 240 0.75 34.10 4.37
N ARG A 241 1.89 34.06 3.67
CA ARG A 241 1.99 33.50 2.32
C ARG A 241 2.27 32.00 2.39
N ALA A 242 1.42 31.20 1.77
CA ALA A 242 1.60 29.77 1.63
C ALA A 242 1.88 29.41 0.16
N PRO A 243 2.94 28.63 -0.15
CA PRO A 243 3.19 28.16 -1.50
C PRO A 243 2.08 27.19 -1.96
N VAL A 244 1.70 27.28 -3.23
CA VAL A 244 0.72 26.37 -3.85
C VAL A 244 1.32 25.63 -5.04
N ALA A 245 0.83 24.42 -5.28
CA ALA A 245 1.32 23.54 -6.34
C ALA A 245 0.16 22.78 -7.01
N LEU A 246 0.48 22.09 -8.10
CA LEU A 246 -0.39 21.08 -8.68
C LEU A 246 -0.01 19.70 -8.15
N VAL A 247 -1.02 18.90 -7.83
CA VAL A 247 -0.85 17.47 -7.56
C VAL A 247 -1.64 16.67 -8.59
N VAL A 248 -0.97 15.71 -9.23
CA VAL A 248 -1.53 14.90 -10.31
C VAL A 248 -1.85 13.51 -9.78
N ARG A 249 -3.13 13.22 -9.59
CA ARG A 249 -3.62 11.93 -9.10
C ARG A 249 -3.94 10.99 -10.26
N THR A 250 -3.89 9.69 -10.00
CA THR A 250 -4.43 8.62 -10.84
C THR A 250 -5.18 7.60 -9.98
N GLY A 251 -5.88 6.66 -10.62
CA GLY A 251 -6.85 5.75 -10.01
C GLY A 251 -8.28 6.12 -10.40
N THR A 252 -9.22 5.18 -10.23
CA THR A 252 -10.59 5.32 -10.76
C THR A 252 -11.30 6.56 -10.26
N GLN A 253 -11.09 6.96 -8.99
CA GLN A 253 -11.70 8.14 -8.39
C GLN A 253 -13.23 8.13 -8.45
N LEU A 254 -13.83 6.94 -8.55
CA LEU A 254 -15.27 6.75 -8.63
C LEU A 254 -15.86 6.77 -7.21
N ARG A 255 -16.46 7.90 -6.83
CA ARG A 255 -16.98 8.18 -5.50
C ARG A 255 -18.43 7.71 -5.35
N PRO A 256 -18.86 7.17 -4.20
CA PRO A 256 -20.28 6.99 -3.91
C PRO A 256 -21.10 8.28 -4.10
N ALA A 257 -20.49 9.44 -3.83
CA ALA A 257 -21.04 10.78 -4.05
C ALA A 257 -21.41 11.11 -5.51
N HIS A 258 -20.84 10.45 -6.52
CA HIS A 258 -21.25 10.64 -7.93
C HIS A 258 -22.70 10.22 -8.17
N LEU A 259 -23.23 9.33 -7.34
CA LEU A 259 -24.65 8.93 -7.40
C LEU A 259 -25.55 9.95 -6.71
N LEU A 260 -24.99 10.86 -5.91
CA LEU A 260 -25.72 11.86 -5.12
C LEU A 260 -25.88 13.23 -5.80
N ILE A 261 -25.41 13.39 -7.06
CA ILE A 261 -25.54 14.64 -7.83
C ILE A 261 -26.98 15.18 -7.81
N ARG A 262 -27.13 16.49 -7.62
CA ARG A 262 -28.41 17.22 -7.69
C ARG A 262 -28.45 18.06 -8.97
N GLY A 263 -29.61 18.14 -9.62
CA GLY A 263 -29.82 19.05 -10.76
C GLY A 263 -29.09 18.70 -12.06
N ALA A 264 -28.53 17.48 -12.21
CA ALA A 264 -28.01 17.03 -13.49
C ALA A 264 -29.15 16.66 -14.45
N GLN A 265 -29.04 17.11 -15.71
CA GLN A 265 -29.89 16.66 -16.81
C GLN A 265 -29.61 15.16 -17.10
N PRO A 266 -30.61 14.37 -17.54
CA PRO A 266 -30.53 12.91 -17.50
C PRO A 266 -29.95 12.31 -18.79
N GLY A 267 -28.63 12.35 -19.00
CA GLY A 267 -27.97 11.56 -20.06
C GLY A 267 -27.66 10.12 -19.67
N VAL A 268 -27.40 9.85 -18.38
CA VAL A 268 -27.16 8.50 -17.85
C VAL A 268 -27.90 8.34 -16.51
N SER A 269 -28.68 7.26 -16.37
CA SER A 269 -29.44 6.99 -15.15
C SER A 269 -28.53 6.66 -13.96
N VAL A 270 -29.05 6.84 -12.74
CA VAL A 270 -28.31 6.47 -11.50
C VAL A 270 -27.96 4.97 -11.48
N LEU A 271 -28.85 4.13 -12.00
CA LEU A 271 -28.64 2.69 -12.12
C LEU A 271 -27.47 2.35 -13.06
N GLU A 272 -27.46 2.94 -14.25
CA GLU A 272 -26.39 2.71 -15.25
C GLU A 272 -25.04 3.19 -14.72
N LYS A 273 -24.97 4.35 -14.06
CA LYS A 273 -23.74 4.83 -13.42
C LYS A 273 -23.26 3.85 -12.35
N PHE A 274 -24.15 3.38 -11.47
CA PHE A 274 -23.79 2.40 -10.44
C PHE A 274 -23.24 1.10 -11.05
N ILE A 275 -23.88 0.57 -12.09
CA ILE A 275 -23.41 -0.64 -12.81
C ILE A 275 -22.05 -0.38 -13.45
N GLY A 276 -21.88 0.76 -14.14
CA GLY A 276 -20.61 1.14 -14.77
C GLY A 276 -19.47 1.25 -13.75
N MET A 277 -19.73 1.94 -12.64
CA MET A 277 -18.77 2.11 -11.56
C MET A 277 -18.35 0.77 -10.95
N THR A 278 -19.34 -0.06 -10.58
CA THR A 278 -19.08 -1.36 -9.93
C THR A 278 -18.47 -2.38 -10.88
N LYS A 279 -18.71 -2.28 -12.18
CA LYS A 279 -18.00 -3.09 -13.19
C LYS A 279 -16.54 -2.67 -13.28
N ALA A 280 -16.26 -1.37 -13.32
CA ALA A 280 -14.90 -0.83 -13.42
C ALA A 280 -14.06 -1.18 -12.18
N THR A 281 -14.66 -1.14 -10.99
CA THR A 281 -14.01 -1.54 -9.73
C THR A 281 -14.02 -3.06 -9.47
N GLY A 282 -14.66 -3.86 -10.34
CA GLY A 282 -14.70 -5.32 -10.21
C GLY A 282 -15.63 -5.84 -9.10
N GLN A 283 -16.60 -5.04 -8.66
CA GLN A 283 -17.54 -5.34 -7.58
C GLN A 283 -18.93 -5.78 -8.07
N LEU A 284 -19.23 -5.61 -9.37
CA LEU A 284 -20.53 -5.96 -9.95
C LEU A 284 -20.79 -7.47 -9.83
N VAL A 285 -21.87 -7.83 -9.11
CA VAL A 285 -22.38 -9.19 -9.04
C VAL A 285 -23.58 -9.33 -9.98
N THR A 286 -23.60 -10.41 -10.76
CA THR A 286 -24.70 -10.73 -11.68
C THR A 286 -25.38 -12.05 -11.30
N HIS A 287 -26.60 -12.24 -11.79
CA HIS A 287 -27.28 -13.53 -11.76
C HIS A 287 -27.99 -13.78 -13.09
N ARG A 288 -28.26 -15.04 -13.40
CA ARG A 288 -28.89 -15.43 -14.65
C ARG A 288 -30.40 -15.25 -14.55
N ASP A 289 -30.97 -14.45 -15.45
CA ASP A 289 -32.40 -14.30 -15.61
C ASP A 289 -32.98 -15.59 -16.21
N ILE A 290 -34.02 -16.15 -15.58
CA ILE A 290 -34.58 -17.46 -15.95
C ILE A 290 -35.37 -17.37 -17.26
N THR A 291 -35.98 -16.22 -17.56
CA THR A 291 -36.85 -16.03 -18.72
C THR A 291 -36.04 -15.78 -19.99
N THR A 292 -34.96 -15.02 -19.90
CA THR A 292 -34.14 -14.57 -21.03
C THR A 292 -32.80 -15.28 -21.12
N GLY A 293 -32.36 -15.94 -20.05
CA GLY A 293 -31.07 -16.61 -19.96
C GLY A 293 -29.86 -15.67 -19.86
N LYS A 294 -30.08 -14.34 -19.79
CA LYS A 294 -29.04 -13.30 -19.75
C LYS A 294 -28.59 -13.04 -18.31
N ASP A 295 -27.34 -12.64 -18.17
CA ASP A 295 -26.83 -12.14 -16.88
C ASP A 295 -27.36 -10.73 -16.63
N ILE A 296 -27.99 -10.55 -15.47
CA ILE A 296 -28.54 -9.28 -15.02
C ILE A 296 -27.91 -8.88 -13.66
N PRO A 297 -27.77 -7.57 -13.37
CA PRO A 297 -27.21 -7.11 -12.11
C PRO A 297 -27.99 -7.59 -10.88
N ASP A 298 -27.27 -8.06 -9.86
CA ASP A 298 -27.79 -8.26 -8.49
C ASP A 298 -27.34 -7.07 -7.63
N LEU A 299 -28.20 -6.07 -7.48
CA LEU A 299 -27.82 -4.82 -6.80
C LEU A 299 -27.62 -5.02 -5.30
N ARG A 300 -28.30 -5.98 -4.69
CA ARG A 300 -28.12 -6.30 -3.27
C ARG A 300 -26.77 -6.97 -3.05
N ALA A 301 -26.45 -8.01 -3.84
CA ALA A 301 -25.18 -8.70 -3.73
C ALA A 301 -24.00 -7.78 -4.06
N THR A 302 -24.14 -6.92 -5.08
CA THR A 302 -23.16 -5.89 -5.43
C THR A 302 -22.92 -4.92 -4.26
N MET A 303 -23.98 -4.43 -3.62
CA MET A 303 -23.82 -3.53 -2.46
C MET A 303 -23.19 -4.22 -1.26
N LEU A 304 -23.50 -5.51 -1.02
CA LEU A 304 -22.84 -6.29 0.03
C LEU A 304 -21.35 -6.51 -0.27
N ARG A 305 -20.96 -6.67 -1.54
CA ARG A 305 -19.56 -6.70 -1.94
C ARG A 305 -18.85 -5.37 -1.66
N ILE A 306 -19.49 -4.25 -2.01
CA ILE A 306 -18.99 -2.90 -1.68
C ILE A 306 -18.77 -2.75 -0.17
N ILE A 307 -19.75 -3.17 0.64
CA ILE A 307 -19.63 -3.15 2.11
C ILE A 307 -18.43 -3.98 2.58
N ASP A 308 -18.26 -5.18 2.04
CA ASP A 308 -17.17 -6.08 2.43
C ASP A 308 -15.79 -5.47 2.14
N ASP A 309 -15.62 -4.84 0.96
CA ASP A 309 -14.37 -4.17 0.59
C ASP A 309 -14.08 -2.95 1.49
N HIS A 310 -15.09 -2.13 1.81
CA HIS A 310 -14.95 -1.01 2.74
C HIS A 310 -14.69 -1.45 4.19
N ALA A 311 -15.29 -2.57 4.61
CA ALA A 311 -15.07 -3.17 5.92
C ALA A 311 -13.63 -3.69 6.06
N LEU A 312 -13.10 -4.34 5.02
CA LEU A 312 -11.71 -4.76 4.94
C LEU A 312 -10.77 -3.55 5.05
N ALA A 313 -10.98 -2.50 4.26
CA ALA A 313 -10.15 -1.29 4.31
C ALA A 313 -10.12 -0.69 5.72
N THR A 314 -11.23 -0.72 6.43
CA THR A 314 -11.30 -0.19 7.81
C THR A 314 -10.65 -1.11 8.84
N ALA A 315 -10.74 -2.44 8.67
CA ALA A 315 -9.99 -3.38 9.50
C ALA A 315 -8.47 -3.21 9.31
N GLU A 316 -8.03 -2.90 8.09
CA GLU A 316 -6.64 -2.58 7.80
C GLU A 316 -6.22 -1.22 8.39
N GLN A 317 -7.09 -0.20 8.36
CA GLN A 317 -6.85 1.06 9.07
C GLN A 317 -6.54 0.81 10.56
N PHE A 318 -7.32 -0.05 11.23
CA PHE A 318 -7.04 -0.44 12.61
C PHE A 318 -5.70 -1.19 12.75
N ARG A 319 -5.47 -2.22 11.92
CA ARG A 319 -4.22 -3.03 11.89
C ARG A 319 -2.96 -2.18 11.81
N TRP A 320 -3.02 -1.12 11.01
CA TRP A 320 -1.90 -0.25 10.70
C TRP A 320 -1.86 1.03 11.53
N ARG A 321 -2.86 1.24 12.39
CA ARG A 321 -3.04 2.43 13.24
C ARG A 321 -3.13 3.71 12.41
N MET A 322 -3.92 3.66 11.34
CA MET A 322 -4.15 4.74 10.39
C MET A 322 -5.56 5.30 10.53
N ILE A 323 -5.70 6.62 10.61
CA ILE A 323 -6.98 7.33 10.55
C ILE A 323 -7.10 8.06 9.21
N HIS A 324 -8.32 8.13 8.64
CA HIS A 324 -8.57 8.96 7.46
C HIS A 324 -8.63 10.46 7.79
N GLY A 325 -9.37 10.82 8.85
CA GLY A 325 -9.49 12.19 9.35
C GLY A 325 -10.63 13.04 8.77
N ALA A 326 -11.17 12.69 7.60
CA ALA A 326 -12.23 13.42 6.91
C ALA A 326 -13.09 12.50 6.04
N LEU A 327 -13.56 11.40 6.59
CA LEU A 327 -14.26 10.36 5.82
C LEU A 327 -15.65 10.82 5.40
N SER A 328 -15.97 10.74 4.11
CA SER A 328 -17.29 11.07 3.59
C SER A 328 -17.56 10.28 2.31
N SER A 329 -18.81 10.31 1.83
CA SER A 329 -19.15 9.75 0.50
C SER A 329 -18.42 10.42 -0.68
N SER A 330 -17.84 11.62 -0.50
CA SER A 330 -17.01 12.29 -1.51
C SER A 330 -15.50 12.02 -1.36
N ASN A 331 -15.07 11.60 -0.16
CA ASN A 331 -13.66 11.36 0.19
C ASN A 331 -13.35 9.85 0.30
N MET A 332 -14.12 9.01 -0.37
CA MET A 332 -13.81 7.59 -0.53
C MET A 332 -14.21 7.12 -1.91
N GLU A 333 -13.48 6.15 -2.45
CA GLU A 333 -13.88 5.45 -3.68
C GLU A 333 -14.91 4.35 -3.35
N ILE A 334 -15.78 4.03 -4.31
CA ILE A 334 -16.79 2.96 -4.19
C ILE A 334 -16.14 1.57 -4.02
N SER A 335 -14.89 1.43 -4.43
CA SER A 335 -14.07 0.23 -4.24
C SER A 335 -13.66 -0.03 -2.79
N GLY A 336 -13.79 0.96 -1.91
CA GLY A 336 -13.17 0.93 -0.58
C GLY A 336 -11.82 1.65 -0.48
N ALA A 337 -11.22 2.01 -1.62
CA ALA A 337 -9.97 2.77 -1.67
C ALA A 337 -10.12 4.17 -1.06
N MET A 338 -9.03 4.69 -0.48
CA MET A 338 -9.01 6.01 0.16
C MET A 338 -8.85 7.13 -0.87
N LEU A 339 -9.38 8.32 -0.56
CA LEU A 339 -9.31 9.49 -1.42
C LEU A 339 -9.26 10.77 -0.57
N ASP A 340 -8.61 11.83 -1.07
CA ASP A 340 -8.44 13.10 -0.33
C ASP A 340 -7.68 12.91 0.99
N LEU A 341 -6.40 12.61 0.82
CA LEU A 341 -5.52 12.07 1.86
C LEU A 341 -4.79 13.08 2.80
N PRO A 342 -4.83 14.42 2.63
CA PRO A 342 -4.07 15.32 3.52
C PRO A 342 -4.41 15.21 5.02
N THR A 343 -5.63 14.78 5.36
CA THR A 343 -6.07 14.64 6.76
C THR A 343 -5.68 13.32 7.41
N GLN A 344 -5.02 12.42 6.67
CA GLN A 344 -4.61 11.12 7.19
C GLN A 344 -3.48 11.25 8.20
N SER A 345 -3.44 10.29 9.13
CA SER A 345 -2.36 10.17 10.10
C SER A 345 -2.17 8.73 10.51
N ALA A 346 -0.93 8.32 10.72
CA ALA A 346 -0.63 7.18 11.57
C ALA A 346 -0.73 7.60 13.05
N GLN A 347 -0.76 6.63 13.96
CA GLN A 347 -0.61 6.87 15.39
C GLN A 347 0.15 5.74 16.10
N PRO A 348 0.83 6.04 17.22
CA PRO A 348 1.61 5.03 17.94
C PRO A 348 0.74 3.98 18.61
N ARG A 349 -0.47 4.35 19.04
CA ARG A 349 -1.37 3.51 19.83
C ARG A 349 -2.80 3.62 19.31
N THR A 350 -3.73 2.84 19.86
CA THR A 350 -5.08 2.61 19.30
C THR A 350 -6.21 3.38 20.01
N ALA A 351 -5.95 4.56 20.56
CA ALA A 351 -7.01 5.35 21.18
C ALA A 351 -7.84 6.13 20.16
N PRO A 352 -9.08 6.49 20.51
CA PRO A 352 -9.91 7.35 19.68
C PRO A 352 -9.30 8.74 19.58
N VAL A 353 -8.95 9.12 18.37
CA VAL A 353 -8.43 10.43 17.98
C VAL A 353 -9.23 10.95 16.80
N TRP A 354 -9.19 12.25 16.59
CA TRP A 354 -9.84 12.93 15.47
C TRP A 354 -8.85 13.88 14.79
N ALA A 355 -9.07 14.18 13.51
CA ALA A 355 -8.22 15.13 12.75
C ALA A 355 -8.88 16.49 12.61
N LEU A 356 -10.16 16.48 12.25
CA LEU A 356 -11.03 17.65 12.13
C LEU A 356 -12.05 17.66 13.27
N ASP A 357 -12.55 18.84 13.64
CA ASP A 357 -13.51 19.09 14.73
C ASP A 357 -14.92 18.49 14.44
N TYR A 358 -14.98 17.29 13.87
CA TYR A 358 -16.19 16.50 13.73
C TYR A 358 -16.33 15.61 14.97
N PRO A 359 -17.34 15.84 15.82
CA PRO A 359 -17.47 15.15 17.11
C PRO A 359 -17.61 13.62 16.98
N ASP A 360 -17.99 13.12 15.80
CA ASP A 360 -18.29 11.70 15.57
C ASP A 360 -17.24 10.94 14.73
N SER A 361 -16.26 11.62 14.11
CA SER A 361 -15.23 10.96 13.28
C SER A 361 -13.99 10.66 14.11
N VAL A 362 -13.96 9.47 14.70
CA VAL A 362 -12.86 9.01 15.57
C VAL A 362 -12.26 7.70 15.08
N PHE A 363 -10.95 7.55 15.26
CA PHE A 363 -10.23 6.30 15.00
C PHE A 363 -10.90 5.10 15.67
N GLY A 364 -11.04 4.01 14.93
CA GLY A 364 -11.68 2.76 15.36
C GLY A 364 -13.19 2.73 15.14
N ARG A 365 -13.79 3.79 14.58
CA ARG A 365 -15.23 3.87 14.27
C ARG A 365 -15.52 4.22 12.82
N GLU A 366 -14.51 4.30 11.97
CA GLU A 366 -14.65 4.66 10.56
C GLU A 366 -15.59 3.70 9.80
N HIS A 367 -15.72 2.45 10.24
CA HIS A 367 -16.61 1.47 9.58
C HIS A 367 -18.07 1.86 9.78
N ILE A 368 -18.43 2.36 10.96
CA ILE A 368 -19.77 2.88 11.25
C ILE A 368 -20.04 4.09 10.35
N GLU A 369 -19.08 5.01 10.26
CA GLU A 369 -19.18 6.20 9.42
C GLU A 369 -19.37 5.84 7.94
N ARG A 370 -18.62 4.88 7.40
CA ARG A 370 -18.82 4.37 6.03
C ARG A 370 -20.22 3.81 5.82
N GLY A 371 -20.73 3.01 6.75
CA GLY A 371 -22.10 2.48 6.69
C GLY A 371 -23.15 3.59 6.62
N VAL A 372 -22.97 4.66 7.42
CA VAL A 372 -23.82 5.86 7.40
C VAL A 372 -23.73 6.57 6.06
N GLN A 373 -22.52 6.80 5.53
CA GLN A 373 -22.29 7.50 4.26
C GLN A 373 -22.82 6.75 3.03
N LEU A 374 -22.78 5.40 3.04
CA LEU A 374 -23.29 4.57 1.93
C LEU A 374 -24.82 4.42 1.95
N THR A 375 -25.47 4.61 3.10
CA THR A 375 -26.94 4.47 3.24
C THR A 375 -27.74 5.39 2.33
N PRO A 376 -27.51 6.72 2.28
CA PRO A 376 -28.23 7.60 1.37
C PRO A 376 -27.93 7.28 -0.11
N VAL A 377 -26.73 6.80 -0.42
CA VAL A 377 -26.32 6.40 -1.78
C VAL A 377 -27.19 5.23 -2.26
N TYR A 378 -27.22 4.14 -1.50
CA TYR A 378 -27.98 2.95 -1.87
C TYR A 378 -29.50 3.21 -1.89
N ARG A 379 -30.00 4.02 -0.95
CA ARG A 379 -31.41 4.44 -0.94
C ARG A 379 -31.77 5.21 -2.20
N LYS A 380 -30.94 6.15 -2.63
CA LYS A 380 -31.15 6.91 -3.88
C LYS A 380 -31.14 5.98 -5.10
N LEU A 381 -30.21 5.03 -5.16
CA LEU A 381 -30.17 4.02 -6.21
C LEU A 381 -31.48 3.22 -6.28
N VAL A 382 -31.90 2.61 -5.17
CA VAL A 382 -33.14 1.79 -5.14
C VAL A 382 -34.37 2.63 -5.50
N ASN A 383 -34.45 3.86 -5.02
CA ASN A 383 -35.56 4.77 -5.31
C ASN A 383 -35.59 5.22 -6.77
N SER A 384 -34.44 5.27 -7.46
CA SER A 384 -34.37 5.61 -8.89
C SER A 384 -34.89 4.52 -9.82
N ILE A 385 -35.06 3.29 -9.31
CA ILE A 385 -35.50 2.13 -10.09
C ILE A 385 -37.04 2.03 -10.04
N PRO A 386 -37.72 1.89 -11.19
CA PRO A 386 -39.16 1.65 -11.24
C PRO A 386 -39.57 0.43 -10.41
N PRO A 387 -40.66 0.50 -9.62
CA PRO A 387 -41.08 -0.61 -8.75
C PRO A 387 -41.15 -1.99 -9.42
N PRO A 388 -41.66 -2.14 -10.68
CA PRO A 388 -41.69 -3.44 -11.35
C PRO A 388 -40.32 -4.05 -11.65
N GLN A 389 -39.28 -3.22 -11.79
CA GLN A 389 -37.92 -3.69 -12.09
C GLN A 389 -37.12 -4.08 -10.82
N ARG A 390 -37.57 -3.64 -9.63
CA ARG A 390 -36.83 -3.89 -8.38
C ARG A 390 -36.69 -5.38 -8.03
N PRO A 391 -37.71 -6.24 -8.18
CA PRO A 391 -37.55 -7.68 -7.94
C PRO A 391 -36.53 -8.32 -8.89
N LEU A 392 -36.58 -7.95 -10.18
CA LEU A 392 -35.66 -8.43 -11.22
C LEU A 392 -34.20 -8.11 -10.87
N LEU A 393 -33.93 -6.87 -10.47
CA LEU A 393 -32.59 -6.40 -10.08
C LEU A 393 -32.21 -6.73 -8.62
N ARG A 394 -33.10 -7.43 -7.90
CA ARG A 394 -32.99 -7.73 -6.45
C ARG A 394 -32.72 -6.47 -5.60
N ALA A 395 -33.27 -5.33 -6.02
CA ALA A 395 -33.12 -4.04 -5.37
C ALA A 395 -34.02 -3.96 -4.12
N LYS A 396 -33.49 -4.41 -2.97
CA LYS A 396 -34.19 -4.43 -1.68
C LYS A 396 -33.44 -3.61 -0.65
N GLY A 397 -34.12 -3.09 0.38
CA GLY A 397 -33.47 -2.40 1.49
C GLY A 397 -32.42 -3.27 2.19
N ILE A 398 -31.31 -2.66 2.62
CA ILE A 398 -30.23 -3.29 3.37
C ILE A 398 -29.95 -2.44 4.61
N ASN A 399 -29.75 -3.08 5.77
CA ASN A 399 -29.17 -2.42 6.93
C ASN A 399 -27.65 -2.29 6.73
N LEU A 400 -27.22 -1.29 5.96
CA LEU A 400 -25.81 -1.17 5.59
C LEU A 400 -24.88 -1.03 6.80
N CYS A 401 -25.28 -0.29 7.83
CA CYS A 401 -24.48 -0.15 9.06
C CYS A 401 -24.30 -1.49 9.77
N GLY A 402 -25.37 -2.29 9.89
CA GLY A 402 -25.29 -3.61 10.51
C GLY A 402 -24.47 -4.61 9.69
N GLU A 403 -24.57 -4.59 8.36
CA GLU A 403 -23.76 -5.45 7.50
C GLU A 403 -22.28 -5.03 7.47
N MET A 404 -22.01 -3.72 7.53
CA MET A 404 -20.66 -3.16 7.64
C MET A 404 -20.00 -3.56 8.95
N ASP A 405 -20.72 -3.48 10.07
CA ASP A 405 -20.19 -3.87 11.38
C ASP A 405 -19.85 -5.36 11.44
N LYS A 406 -20.72 -6.23 10.92
CA LYS A 406 -20.44 -7.67 10.83
C LYS A 406 -19.21 -7.97 9.95
N ALA A 407 -19.13 -7.38 8.77
CA ALA A 407 -18.01 -7.58 7.86
C ALA A 407 -16.71 -7.04 8.45
N TYR A 408 -16.75 -5.90 9.14
CA TYR A 408 -15.59 -5.29 9.79
C TYR A 408 -15.01 -6.21 10.86
N HIS A 409 -15.83 -6.72 11.78
CA HIS A 409 -15.34 -7.63 12.82
C HIS A 409 -14.74 -8.91 12.24
N ARG A 410 -15.33 -9.45 11.17
CA ARG A 410 -14.75 -10.60 10.45
C ARG A 410 -13.36 -10.25 9.90
N HIS A 411 -13.21 -9.15 9.17
CA HIS A 411 -11.89 -8.78 8.63
C HIS A 411 -10.89 -8.45 9.75
N LEU A 412 -11.35 -7.80 10.83
CA LEU A 412 -10.51 -7.42 11.96
C LEU A 412 -9.93 -8.64 12.69
N GLN A 413 -10.69 -9.72 12.85
CA GLN A 413 -10.16 -10.98 13.40
C GLN A 413 -8.95 -11.46 12.61
N VAL A 414 -9.08 -11.55 11.28
CA VAL A 414 -7.96 -11.98 10.41
C VAL A 414 -6.79 -11.02 10.54
N LYS A 415 -7.03 -9.71 10.49
CA LYS A 415 -5.95 -8.71 10.54
C LYS A 415 -5.21 -8.71 11.89
N LEU A 416 -5.90 -8.92 13.02
CA LEU A 416 -5.25 -9.04 14.32
C LEU A 416 -4.48 -10.36 14.48
N LEU A 417 -4.95 -11.44 13.87
CA LEU A 417 -4.20 -12.68 13.76
C LEU A 417 -2.96 -12.52 12.85
N CYS A 418 -3.04 -11.77 11.75
CA CYS A 418 -1.85 -11.39 10.99
C CYS A 418 -0.88 -10.53 11.82
N ALA A 419 -1.39 -9.69 12.72
CA ALA A 419 -0.55 -8.85 13.58
C ALA A 419 0.30 -9.64 14.58
N VAL A 420 -0.04 -10.89 14.92
CA VAL A 420 0.86 -11.76 15.70
C VAL A 420 1.95 -12.40 14.82
N GLY A 421 1.95 -12.19 13.51
CA GLY A 421 2.91 -12.73 12.54
C GLY A 421 2.39 -13.88 11.68
N LEU A 422 1.11 -14.28 11.81
CA LEU A 422 0.54 -15.35 10.97
C LEU A 422 0.40 -14.89 9.51
N LYS A 423 0.66 -15.80 8.57
CA LYS A 423 0.27 -15.62 7.17
C LYS A 423 -1.24 -15.42 7.05
N THR A 424 -1.65 -14.55 6.12
CA THR A 424 -3.05 -14.18 5.91
C THR A 424 -3.96 -15.39 5.69
N GLU A 425 -3.52 -16.41 4.96
CA GLU A 425 -4.35 -17.59 4.68
C GLU A 425 -4.50 -18.51 5.89
N LEU A 426 -3.48 -18.60 6.76
CA LEU A 426 -3.61 -19.31 8.02
C LEU A 426 -4.53 -18.54 8.98
N ALA A 427 -4.38 -17.22 9.07
CA ALA A 427 -5.25 -16.37 9.90
C ALA A 427 -6.73 -16.51 9.48
N ALA A 428 -7.02 -16.49 8.17
CA ALA A 428 -8.37 -16.72 7.64
C ALA A 428 -8.89 -18.13 7.97
N ARG A 429 -8.02 -19.15 7.93
CA ARG A 429 -8.40 -20.52 8.29
C ARG A 429 -8.70 -20.66 9.78
N ILE A 430 -7.86 -20.09 10.65
CA ILE A 430 -8.10 -20.04 12.09
C ILE A 430 -9.42 -19.33 12.40
N GLN A 431 -9.73 -18.23 11.72
CA GLN A 431 -11.02 -17.58 11.86
C GLN A 431 -12.20 -18.52 11.58
N VAL A 432 -12.11 -19.37 10.54
CA VAL A 432 -13.22 -20.24 10.13
C VAL A 432 -13.30 -21.47 11.03
N GLU A 433 -12.19 -22.18 11.22
CA GLU A 433 -12.15 -23.48 11.94
C GLU A 433 -12.11 -23.30 13.47
N HIS A 434 -11.65 -22.15 13.96
CA HIS A 434 -11.56 -21.80 15.38
C HIS A 434 -12.22 -20.43 15.67
N ALA A 435 -13.42 -20.21 15.13
CA ALA A 435 -14.12 -18.92 15.20
C ALA A 435 -14.25 -18.33 16.61
N ASP A 436 -14.50 -19.15 17.62
CA ASP A 436 -14.59 -18.67 19.01
C ASP A 436 -13.25 -18.12 19.51
N LEU A 437 -12.15 -18.80 19.23
CA LEU A 437 -10.80 -18.36 19.61
C LEU A 437 -10.43 -17.05 18.90
N ALA A 438 -10.67 -16.95 17.59
CA ALA A 438 -10.42 -15.74 16.82
C ALA A 438 -11.23 -14.54 17.36
N ARG A 439 -12.51 -14.75 17.69
CA ARG A 439 -13.37 -13.74 18.32
C ARG A 439 -12.87 -13.33 19.69
N ARG A 440 -12.60 -14.28 20.61
CA ARG A 440 -12.07 -13.98 21.95
C ARG A 440 -10.75 -13.21 21.89
N PHE A 441 -9.88 -13.57 20.96
CA PHE A 441 -8.62 -12.87 20.73
C PHE A 441 -8.86 -11.42 20.27
N MET A 442 -9.71 -11.20 19.26
CA MET A 442 -10.10 -9.87 18.80
C MET A 442 -10.71 -9.03 19.94
N ASP A 443 -11.67 -9.59 20.70
CA ASP A 443 -12.35 -8.90 21.79
C ASP A 443 -11.36 -8.44 22.87
N LEU A 444 -10.36 -9.26 23.20
CA LEU A 444 -9.31 -8.89 24.14
C LEU A 444 -8.45 -7.72 23.58
N MET A 445 -8.06 -7.79 22.31
CA MET A 445 -7.28 -6.72 21.69
C MET A 445 -8.04 -5.39 21.66
N LEU A 446 -9.35 -5.42 21.38
CA LEU A 446 -10.21 -4.24 21.43
C LEU A 446 -10.33 -3.69 22.85
N LYS A 447 -10.56 -4.54 23.86
CA LYS A 447 -10.59 -4.12 25.28
C LYS A 447 -9.28 -3.46 25.73
N MET A 448 -8.13 -3.99 25.29
CA MET A 448 -6.83 -3.37 25.57
C MET A 448 -6.68 -2.02 24.86
N ALA A 449 -7.07 -1.95 23.58
CA ALA A 449 -7.02 -0.73 22.78
C ALA A 449 -7.90 0.40 23.33
N GLU A 450 -9.08 0.05 23.85
CA GLU A 450 -10.05 0.99 24.44
C GLU A 450 -9.63 1.53 25.81
N LEU A 451 -8.67 0.89 26.49
CA LEU A 451 -8.21 1.34 27.80
C LEU A 451 -7.50 2.71 27.68
N ARG A 452 -8.17 3.77 28.13
CA ARG A 452 -7.69 5.16 27.94
C ARG A 452 -7.66 6.01 29.20
N ASN A 453 -6.84 7.04 29.17
CA ASN A 453 -6.88 8.20 30.05
C ASN A 453 -8.00 9.16 29.65
N GLN A 454 -8.42 10.00 30.60
CA GLN A 454 -9.37 11.07 30.28
C GLN A 454 -8.71 12.07 29.33
N GLY A 455 -9.48 12.56 28.35
CA GLY A 455 -9.02 13.52 27.35
C GLY A 455 -9.43 13.13 25.93
N SER A 456 -9.33 14.08 25.01
CA SER A 456 -9.40 13.88 23.57
C SER A 456 -8.12 14.42 22.95
N VAL A 457 -7.74 13.86 21.79
CA VAL A 457 -6.54 14.30 21.05
C VAL A 457 -6.93 14.57 19.63
N GLN A 458 -6.63 15.80 19.19
CA GLN A 458 -6.57 16.16 17.79
C GLN A 458 -5.19 15.76 17.24
N VAL A 459 -5.14 14.91 16.22
CA VAL A 459 -3.87 14.34 15.71
C VAL A 459 -2.92 15.39 15.12
N THR A 460 -3.45 16.53 14.69
CA THR A 460 -2.67 17.66 14.18
C THR A 460 -1.98 18.44 15.30
N ARG A 461 -2.47 18.36 16.55
CA ARG A 461 -1.95 19.15 17.70
C ARG A 461 -1.05 18.35 18.62
N SER A 462 -1.35 17.07 18.83
CA SER A 462 -0.63 16.23 19.80
C SER A 462 -0.66 14.75 19.39
N MET A 463 0.35 14.00 19.86
CA MET A 463 0.36 12.54 19.79
C MET A 463 -0.58 11.91 20.82
N VAL A 464 -1.08 10.71 20.52
CA VAL A 464 -2.10 10.00 21.30
C VAL A 464 -1.59 9.35 22.59
N GLU A 465 -0.27 9.33 22.82
CA GLU A 465 0.35 8.62 23.94
C GLU A 465 -0.15 9.06 25.32
N SER A 466 -0.64 10.30 25.44
CA SER A 466 -1.23 10.82 26.66
C SER A 466 -2.61 10.22 26.97
N VAL A 467 -3.34 9.76 25.95
CA VAL A 467 -4.70 9.22 26.05
C VAL A 467 -4.72 7.70 25.97
N SER A 468 -3.97 7.05 25.09
CA SER A 468 -3.95 5.58 25.03
C SER A 468 -3.12 4.98 26.17
N SER A 469 -3.73 4.09 26.96
CA SER A 469 -3.04 3.52 28.13
C SER A 469 -2.10 2.39 27.76
N LEU A 470 -2.31 1.69 26.63
CA LEU A 470 -1.57 0.47 26.26
C LEU A 470 -1.11 0.51 24.79
N ASP A 471 0.05 -0.09 24.54
CA ASP A 471 0.64 -0.27 23.22
C ASP A 471 0.47 -1.73 22.76
N VAL A 472 -0.73 -2.05 22.26
CA VAL A 472 -1.10 -3.41 21.85
C VAL A 472 -0.19 -3.93 20.74
N PHE A 473 0.17 -3.10 19.78
CA PHE A 473 0.95 -3.56 18.63
C PHE A 473 2.44 -3.71 18.93
N HIS A 474 2.99 -2.95 19.88
CA HIS A 474 4.33 -3.25 20.40
C HIS A 474 4.38 -4.62 21.11
N LEU A 475 3.36 -4.97 21.88
CA LEU A 475 3.21 -6.32 22.44
C LEU A 475 3.16 -7.36 21.32
N LEU A 476 2.27 -7.20 20.33
CA LEU A 476 2.12 -8.17 19.24
C LEU A 476 3.40 -8.35 18.41
N GLY A 477 4.21 -7.29 18.25
CA GLY A 477 5.47 -7.38 17.52
C GLY A 477 6.63 -8.01 18.30
N SER A 478 6.69 -7.82 19.62
CA SER A 478 7.82 -8.26 20.45
C SER A 478 7.59 -9.61 21.14
N PHE A 479 6.33 -9.96 21.42
CA PHE A 479 5.99 -11.14 22.21
C PHE A 479 6.30 -12.50 21.55
N PRO A 480 6.10 -12.70 20.23
CA PRO A 480 6.32 -14.01 19.62
C PRO A 480 7.73 -14.57 19.86
N ALA A 481 8.76 -13.72 19.81
CA ALA A 481 10.15 -14.11 20.11
C ALA A 481 10.31 -14.66 21.55
N GLN A 482 9.68 -14.00 22.52
CA GLN A 482 9.73 -14.39 23.93
C GLN A 482 8.95 -15.69 24.17
N TYR A 483 7.77 -15.82 23.54
CA TYR A 483 6.96 -17.03 23.66
C TYR A 483 7.66 -18.26 23.08
N PHE A 484 8.25 -18.17 21.88
CA PHE A 484 8.89 -19.33 21.26
C PHE A 484 10.24 -19.69 21.89
N ALA A 485 10.86 -18.79 22.65
CA ALA A 485 12.05 -19.11 23.44
C ALA A 485 11.73 -20.05 24.61
N ASP A 486 10.59 -19.88 25.27
CA ASP A 486 10.08 -20.79 26.31
C ASP A 486 8.54 -20.71 26.41
N PRO A 487 7.79 -21.55 25.67
CA PRO A 487 6.32 -21.49 25.63
C PRO A 487 5.62 -21.77 26.97
N ASN A 488 6.34 -22.38 27.91
CA ASN A 488 5.80 -22.80 29.20
C ASN A 488 6.10 -21.81 30.33
N ALA A 489 6.95 -20.80 30.09
CA ALA A 489 7.29 -19.78 31.07
C ALA A 489 6.07 -18.94 31.50
N ASP A 490 6.20 -18.31 32.67
CA ASP A 490 5.33 -17.19 33.04
C ASP A 490 5.80 -15.92 32.31
N HIS A 491 5.00 -15.51 31.34
CA HIS A 491 5.32 -14.36 30.50
C HIS A 491 4.75 -13.02 31.01
N ALA A 492 4.20 -12.96 32.22
CA ALA A 492 3.49 -11.77 32.71
C ALA A 492 4.32 -10.48 32.61
N GLU A 493 5.60 -10.51 33.00
CA GLU A 493 6.49 -9.34 32.93
C GLU A 493 6.84 -8.95 31.48
N HIS A 494 7.07 -9.91 30.59
CA HIS A 494 7.32 -9.64 29.17
C HIS A 494 6.09 -9.02 28.50
N ILE A 495 4.89 -9.53 28.80
CA ILE A 495 3.62 -8.97 28.28
C ILE A 495 3.41 -7.56 28.81
N ARG A 496 3.64 -7.33 30.12
CA ARG A 496 3.56 -6.00 30.73
C ARG A 496 4.53 -5.02 30.07
N ALA A 497 5.78 -5.44 29.84
CA ALA A 497 6.78 -4.62 29.16
C ALA A 497 6.36 -4.28 27.72
N GLY A 498 5.85 -5.27 26.98
CA GLY A 498 5.32 -5.08 25.62
C GLY A 498 4.14 -4.12 25.55
N LEU A 499 3.27 -4.10 26.56
CA LEU A 499 2.11 -3.20 26.61
C LEU A 499 2.45 -1.74 26.93
N LYS A 500 3.66 -1.44 27.43
CA LYS A 500 4.11 -0.09 27.86
C LYS A 500 3.01 0.74 28.56
N PRO A 501 2.46 0.29 29.72
CA PRO A 501 1.32 0.93 30.34
C PRO A 501 1.57 2.40 30.71
N ALA A 502 0.80 3.32 30.14
CA ALA A 502 0.86 4.76 30.39
C ALA A 502 -0.41 5.24 31.10
N ILE A 503 -0.55 4.89 32.38
CA ILE A 503 -1.78 5.10 33.16
C ILE A 503 -1.74 6.44 33.89
N LYS A 504 -2.75 7.30 33.65
CA LYS A 504 -2.95 8.59 34.32
C LYS A 504 -4.33 8.68 34.99
N GLY A 505 -4.43 9.54 36.00
CA GLY A 505 -5.65 9.84 36.75
C GLY A 505 -5.41 9.94 38.25
N ASN A 506 -6.48 10.12 39.03
CA ASN A 506 -6.41 10.03 40.49
C ASN A 506 -6.09 8.58 40.95
N ARG A 507 -5.76 8.40 42.24
CA ARG A 507 -5.38 7.09 42.81
C ARG A 507 -6.37 5.96 42.49
N TYR A 508 -7.67 6.25 42.49
CA TYR A 508 -8.71 5.26 42.22
C TYR A 508 -8.75 4.86 40.75
N HIS A 509 -8.66 5.83 39.83
CA HIS A 509 -8.58 5.57 38.39
C HIS A 509 -7.32 4.79 38.02
N VAL A 510 -6.18 5.15 38.61
CA VAL A 510 -4.91 4.45 38.40
C VAL A 510 -5.02 3.00 38.87
N ALA A 511 -5.48 2.77 40.11
CA ALA A 511 -5.64 1.42 40.66
C ALA A 511 -6.61 0.55 39.82
N LYS A 512 -7.76 1.11 39.40
CA LYS A 512 -8.73 0.42 38.55
C LYS A 512 -8.11 -0.02 37.23
N LYS A 513 -7.39 0.88 36.55
CA LYS A 513 -6.73 0.56 35.27
C LYS A 513 -5.59 -0.44 35.46
N GLN A 514 -4.80 -0.31 36.52
CA GLN A 514 -3.74 -1.28 36.83
C GLN A 514 -4.31 -2.67 37.09
N ALA A 515 -5.46 -2.78 37.77
CA ALA A 515 -6.17 -4.04 37.95
C ALA A 515 -6.63 -4.62 36.61
N ALA A 516 -7.22 -3.79 35.72
CA ALA A 516 -7.60 -4.21 34.38
C ALA A 516 -6.39 -4.71 33.57
N VAL A 517 -5.25 -4.01 33.60
CA VAL A 517 -4.02 -4.44 32.91
C VAL A 517 -3.53 -5.80 33.42
N LYS A 518 -3.60 -6.07 34.73
CA LYS A 518 -3.23 -7.39 35.28
C LYS A 518 -4.13 -8.51 34.73
N VAL A 519 -5.44 -8.26 34.62
CA VAL A 519 -6.39 -9.20 34.01
C VAL A 519 -6.05 -9.43 32.54
N PHE A 520 -5.85 -8.36 31.78
CA PHE A 520 -5.49 -8.42 30.36
C PHE A 520 -4.20 -9.20 30.10
N ILE A 521 -3.17 -9.03 30.94
CA ILE A 521 -1.91 -9.79 30.82
C ILE A 521 -2.16 -11.30 30.94
N LYS A 522 -2.94 -11.72 31.95
CA LYS A 522 -3.25 -13.14 32.17
C LYS A 522 -4.09 -13.72 31.03
N GLU A 523 -5.13 -13.00 30.61
CA GLU A 523 -5.98 -13.42 29.49
C GLU A 523 -5.19 -13.52 28.19
N PHE A 524 -4.29 -12.57 27.91
CA PHE A 524 -3.45 -12.59 26.72
C PHE A 524 -2.51 -13.80 26.70
N ALA A 525 -1.81 -14.07 27.80
CA ALA A 525 -0.92 -15.22 27.90
C ALA A 525 -1.66 -16.54 27.58
N SER A 526 -2.86 -16.71 28.15
CA SER A 526 -3.70 -17.89 27.92
C SER A 526 -4.17 -18.00 26.47
N LEU A 527 -4.75 -16.92 25.92
CA LEU A 527 -5.29 -16.92 24.56
C LEU A 527 -4.18 -17.06 23.50
N TYR A 528 -3.01 -16.46 23.72
CA TYR A 528 -1.89 -16.58 22.80
C TYR A 528 -1.37 -18.03 22.77
N ARG A 529 -1.30 -18.71 23.92
CA ARG A 529 -0.96 -20.14 24.00
C ARG A 529 -1.98 -21.00 23.25
N GLU A 530 -3.28 -20.79 23.50
CA GLU A 530 -4.36 -21.48 22.77
C GLU A 530 -4.23 -21.26 21.25
N LEU A 531 -3.94 -20.04 20.81
CA LEU A 531 -3.74 -19.69 19.41
C LEU A 531 -2.55 -20.43 18.79
N MET A 532 -1.39 -20.43 19.46
CA MET A 532 -0.21 -21.11 18.93
C MET A 532 -0.39 -22.63 18.86
N ASN A 533 -1.09 -23.23 19.83
CA ASN A 533 -1.46 -24.65 19.79
C ASN A 533 -2.39 -24.97 18.62
N ALA A 534 -3.38 -24.12 18.34
CA ALA A 534 -4.23 -24.28 17.16
C ALA A 534 -3.43 -24.18 15.85
N CYS A 535 -2.42 -23.31 15.80
CA CYS A 535 -1.57 -23.14 14.62
C CYS A 535 -0.62 -24.31 14.35
N GLU A 536 -0.21 -25.07 15.38
CA GLU A 536 0.76 -26.17 15.26
C GLU A 536 0.32 -27.23 14.25
N GLY A 537 -0.97 -27.58 14.24
CA GLY A 537 -1.54 -28.54 13.28
C GLY A 537 -1.42 -28.11 11.81
N TYR A 538 -1.21 -26.82 11.56
CA TYR A 538 -1.11 -26.25 10.20
C TYR A 538 0.32 -25.91 9.79
N ALA A 539 1.31 -26.04 10.67
CA ALA A 539 2.69 -25.60 10.41
C ALA A 539 3.27 -26.20 9.12
N LYS A 540 3.09 -27.52 8.93
CA LYS A 540 3.56 -28.23 7.73
C LYS A 540 2.95 -27.69 6.43
N GLN A 541 1.66 -27.34 6.45
CA GLN A 541 0.94 -26.90 5.26
C GLN A 541 1.30 -25.47 4.84
N TYR A 542 1.50 -24.57 5.80
CA TYR A 542 1.68 -23.14 5.49
C TYR A 542 3.14 -22.68 5.55
N TYR A 543 4.00 -23.39 6.27
CA TYR A 543 5.40 -23.00 6.51
C TYR A 543 6.40 -24.14 6.25
N GLY A 544 5.93 -25.34 5.91
CA GLY A 544 6.75 -26.54 5.70
C GLY A 544 7.03 -27.32 6.99
N ASP A 545 7.33 -26.64 8.09
CA ASP A 545 7.52 -27.23 9.42
C ASP A 545 7.28 -26.21 10.56
N TRP A 546 7.29 -26.70 11.80
CA TRP A 546 7.06 -25.89 13.00
C TRP A 546 8.15 -24.84 13.24
N SER A 547 9.42 -25.18 13.04
CA SER A 547 10.55 -24.25 13.26
C SER A 547 10.51 -23.06 12.28
N SER A 548 10.19 -23.35 11.02
CA SER A 548 9.97 -22.35 9.97
C SER A 548 8.78 -21.47 10.30
N MET A 549 7.71 -22.03 10.85
CA MET A 549 6.56 -21.26 11.34
C MET A 549 6.95 -20.31 12.47
N GLN A 550 7.65 -20.78 13.51
CA GLN A 550 8.08 -19.95 14.63
C GLN A 550 8.97 -18.78 14.16
N SER A 551 9.92 -19.08 13.28
CA SER A 551 10.83 -18.10 12.68
C SER A 551 10.08 -17.06 11.85
N SER A 552 9.12 -17.51 11.02
CA SER A 552 8.31 -16.64 10.18
C SER A 552 7.40 -15.73 11.00
N ILE A 553 6.67 -16.30 11.98
CA ILE A 553 5.80 -15.55 12.90
C ILE A 553 6.60 -14.48 13.63
N THR A 554 7.76 -14.85 14.19
CA THR A 554 8.62 -13.90 14.91
C THR A 554 9.09 -12.76 14.01
N ALA A 555 9.62 -13.08 12.82
CA ALA A 555 10.15 -12.09 11.89
C ALA A 555 9.05 -11.16 11.35
N ARG A 556 7.91 -11.72 10.93
CA ARG A 556 6.74 -10.97 10.45
C ARG A 556 6.22 -10.04 11.54
N ALA A 557 5.93 -10.57 12.73
CA ALA A 557 5.39 -9.75 13.82
C ALA A 557 6.32 -8.58 14.17
N ALA A 558 7.61 -8.81 14.30
CA ALA A 558 8.58 -7.78 14.63
C ALA A 558 8.68 -6.70 13.54
N PHE A 559 8.62 -7.11 12.27
CA PHE A 559 8.74 -6.20 11.13
C PHE A 559 7.45 -5.39 10.87
N GLU A 560 6.30 -6.07 10.79
CA GLU A 560 5.04 -5.42 10.40
C GLU A 560 4.49 -4.50 11.51
N ASN A 561 4.81 -4.76 12.78
CA ASN A 561 4.31 -3.95 13.89
C ASN A 561 5.19 -2.74 14.24
N GLN A 562 6.28 -2.51 13.51
CA GLN A 562 7.10 -1.31 13.70
C GLN A 562 6.23 -0.04 13.60
N PRO A 563 6.47 0.98 14.43
CA PRO A 563 5.68 2.19 14.40
C PRO A 563 5.97 3.03 13.14
N LEU A 564 5.00 3.86 12.74
CA LEU A 564 5.12 4.79 11.59
C LEU A 564 5.29 6.23 12.07
N ASP A 565 6.31 6.50 12.89
CA ASP A 565 6.46 7.79 13.56
C ASP A 565 6.53 8.96 12.58
N ALA A 566 7.16 8.76 11.43
CA ALA A 566 7.29 9.77 10.36
C ALA A 566 5.96 10.13 9.69
N LEU A 567 4.88 9.38 9.97
CA LEU A 567 3.53 9.58 9.42
C LEU A 567 2.55 10.10 10.48
N TYR A 568 3.02 10.49 11.66
CA TYR A 568 2.17 11.19 12.64
C TYR A 568 1.96 12.61 12.15
N SER A 569 0.71 13.03 11.98
CA SER A 569 0.33 14.28 11.31
C SER A 569 1.19 15.47 11.73
N LYS A 570 1.32 15.74 13.05
CA LYS A 570 2.19 16.81 13.54
C LYS A 570 3.64 16.73 13.01
N LYS A 571 4.31 15.59 13.21
CA LYS A 571 5.71 15.39 12.79
C LYS A 571 5.85 15.41 11.27
N LEU A 572 4.90 14.80 10.56
CA LEU A 572 4.85 14.78 9.11
C LEU A 572 4.84 16.21 8.55
N TYR A 573 3.90 17.04 9.02
CA TYR A 573 3.77 18.40 8.54
C TYR A 573 4.96 19.29 8.96
N GLU A 574 5.47 19.18 10.20
CA GLU A 574 6.69 19.87 10.63
C GLU A 574 7.89 19.59 9.70
N ASP A 575 8.11 18.32 9.36
CA ASP A 575 9.20 17.92 8.48
C ASP A 575 8.95 18.33 7.02
N LEU A 576 7.71 18.28 6.53
CA LEU A 576 7.36 18.73 5.17
C LEU A 576 7.51 20.25 5.03
N SER A 577 7.07 21.04 6.01
CA SER A 577 7.26 22.49 6.01
C SER A 577 8.75 22.84 5.98
N LYS A 578 9.58 22.17 6.79
CA LYS A 578 11.04 22.34 6.76
C LYS A 578 11.63 22.00 5.39
N ALA A 579 11.21 20.89 4.78
CA ALA A 579 11.66 20.50 3.45
C ALA A 579 11.25 21.52 2.38
N ILE A 580 10.05 22.09 2.47
CA ILE A 580 9.56 23.15 1.58
C ILE A 580 10.39 24.43 1.73
N GLU A 581 10.67 24.86 2.97
CA GLU A 581 11.49 26.05 3.23
C GLU A 581 12.90 25.90 2.64
N GLU A 582 13.54 24.77 2.87
CA GLU A 582 14.89 24.49 2.35
C GLU A 582 14.90 24.35 0.82
N TYR A 583 13.89 23.70 0.24
CA TYR A 583 13.69 23.67 -1.22
C TYR A 583 13.54 25.08 -1.80
N ARG A 584 12.74 25.94 -1.17
CA ARG A 584 12.52 27.32 -1.64
C ARG A 584 13.78 28.17 -1.53
N ALA A 585 14.60 27.95 -0.50
CA ALA A 585 15.86 28.66 -0.32
C ALA A 585 16.95 28.23 -1.33
N THR A 586 16.99 26.94 -1.69
CA THR A 586 18.10 26.36 -2.48
C THR A 586 17.75 26.06 -3.93
N GLY A 587 16.46 25.91 -4.23
CA GLY A 587 15.98 25.35 -5.49
C GLY A 587 16.29 23.86 -5.67
N ASN A 588 16.72 23.13 -4.63
CA ASN A 588 17.09 21.72 -4.74
C ASN A 588 15.89 20.79 -4.56
N VAL A 589 15.42 20.17 -5.65
CA VAL A 589 14.26 19.26 -5.64
C VAL A 589 14.50 17.96 -4.88
N ASN A 590 15.75 17.55 -4.69
CA ASN A 590 16.07 16.31 -3.99
C ASN A 590 15.64 16.36 -2.52
N ILE A 591 15.56 17.55 -1.93
CA ILE A 591 15.04 17.74 -0.56
C ILE A 591 13.59 17.25 -0.46
N ILE A 592 12.75 17.66 -1.41
CA ILE A 592 11.34 17.23 -1.47
C ILE A 592 11.24 15.73 -1.76
N GLN A 593 12.06 15.24 -2.70
CA GLN A 593 12.07 13.83 -3.05
C GLN A 593 12.43 12.94 -1.87
N GLU A 594 13.49 13.30 -1.13
CA GLU A 594 13.92 12.55 0.05
C GLU A 594 12.85 12.60 1.15
N ALA A 595 12.26 13.78 1.39
CA ALA A 595 11.19 13.92 2.37
C ALA A 595 10.01 12.99 2.06
N ILE A 596 9.58 12.89 0.80
CA ILE A 596 8.50 11.96 0.42
C ILE A 596 8.98 10.50 0.48
N ASN A 597 10.08 10.17 -0.17
CA ASN A 597 10.53 8.80 -0.38
C ASN A 597 10.87 8.10 0.95
N GLN A 598 11.47 8.79 1.92
CA GLN A 598 11.73 8.22 3.25
C GLN A 598 10.45 7.72 3.94
N ARG A 599 9.34 8.45 3.79
CA ARG A 599 8.05 8.14 4.42
C ARG A 599 7.34 7.00 3.71
N ILE A 600 7.38 6.99 2.38
CA ILE A 600 6.91 5.87 1.57
C ILE A 600 7.68 4.60 1.95
N MET A 601 9.00 4.67 2.04
CA MET A 601 9.85 3.55 2.44
C MET A 601 9.53 3.07 3.85
N ALA A 602 9.24 3.96 4.79
CA ALA A 602 8.82 3.58 6.14
C ALA A 602 7.54 2.72 6.13
N SER A 603 6.60 2.99 5.22
CA SER A 603 5.33 2.25 5.10
C SER A 603 5.44 0.86 4.48
N LEU A 604 6.52 0.54 3.76
CA LEU A 604 6.75 -0.78 3.17
C LEU A 604 7.02 -1.81 4.28
N ARG A 605 5.96 -2.37 4.85
CA ARG A 605 6.09 -3.27 6.02
C ARG A 605 5.10 -4.43 6.04
N SER A 606 4.30 -4.62 5.00
CA SER A 606 3.49 -5.83 4.85
C SER A 606 4.33 -6.86 4.09
N VAL A 607 4.62 -8.01 4.70
CA VAL A 607 5.45 -9.04 4.06
C VAL A 607 4.75 -9.58 2.82
N ASP A 608 3.44 -9.79 2.91
CA ASP A 608 2.64 -10.26 1.78
C ASP A 608 2.62 -9.21 0.65
N ALA A 609 2.56 -7.92 0.99
CA ALA A 609 2.64 -6.85 -0.02
C ALA A 609 4.03 -6.77 -0.65
N LEU A 610 5.11 -6.89 0.13
CA LEU A 610 6.48 -6.90 -0.41
C LEU A 610 6.66 -8.01 -1.44
N LEU A 611 6.26 -9.24 -1.10
CA LEU A 611 6.33 -10.40 -2.00
C LEU A 611 5.49 -10.22 -3.27
N ALA A 612 4.39 -9.48 -3.19
CA ALA A 612 3.50 -9.19 -4.31
C ALA A 612 3.92 -7.95 -5.13
N GLN A 613 4.82 -7.11 -4.61
CA GLN A 613 5.15 -5.81 -5.20
C GLN A 613 6.30 -5.89 -6.19
N GLY A 614 6.36 -4.91 -7.08
CA GLY A 614 7.41 -4.78 -8.09
C GLY A 614 7.21 -5.74 -9.26
N LYS A 615 8.21 -5.78 -10.14
CA LYS A 615 8.21 -6.73 -11.26
C LYS A 615 8.75 -8.07 -10.79
N ALA A 616 8.23 -9.13 -11.40
CA ALA A 616 8.78 -10.47 -11.26
C ALA A 616 9.09 -11.06 -12.64
N ARG A 617 10.12 -11.90 -12.71
CA ARG A 617 10.46 -12.65 -13.91
C ARG A 617 11.08 -13.99 -13.60
N ARG A 618 10.99 -14.89 -14.57
CA ARG A 618 11.67 -16.18 -14.54
C ARG A 618 13.12 -16.04 -15.01
N MET A 619 14.05 -16.69 -14.32
CA MET A 619 15.47 -16.69 -14.69
C MET A 619 15.84 -17.89 -15.58
N ALA A 620 16.82 -17.70 -16.47
CA ALA A 620 17.31 -18.74 -17.38
C ALA A 620 17.87 -19.99 -16.69
N GLY A 621 18.44 -19.84 -15.48
CA GLY A 621 18.97 -20.96 -14.67
C GLY A 621 17.92 -21.70 -13.83
N GLY A 622 16.63 -21.43 -14.05
CA GLY A 622 15.57 -21.75 -13.10
C GLY A 622 15.48 -20.70 -12.00
N GLY A 623 14.39 -20.71 -11.23
CA GLY A 623 14.11 -19.70 -10.21
C GLY A 623 13.29 -18.51 -10.70
N ILE A 624 12.92 -17.64 -9.75
CA ILE A 624 12.29 -16.33 -9.99
C ILE A 624 13.19 -15.24 -9.44
N GLU A 625 13.25 -14.12 -10.15
CA GLU A 625 13.64 -12.83 -9.64
C GLU A 625 12.36 -12.00 -9.40
N MET A 626 12.14 -11.54 -8.18
CA MET A 626 10.94 -10.84 -7.72
C MET A 626 11.33 -9.56 -6.98
N GLU A 627 10.32 -8.77 -6.59
CA GLU A 627 10.50 -7.49 -5.90
C GLU A 627 11.42 -6.53 -6.67
N MET A 628 11.48 -6.64 -8.00
CA MET A 628 12.41 -5.85 -8.80
C MET A 628 12.00 -4.38 -8.77
N ARG A 629 12.89 -3.53 -8.25
CA ARG A 629 12.72 -2.06 -8.17
C ARG A 629 13.99 -1.35 -8.53
N THR A 630 13.88 -0.11 -9.00
CA THR A 630 15.04 0.78 -9.15
C THR A 630 14.84 1.98 -8.24
N ILE A 631 15.78 2.18 -7.31
CA ILE A 631 15.74 3.25 -6.31
C ILE A 631 17.05 4.02 -6.45
N ASP A 632 16.95 5.32 -6.72
CA ASP A 632 18.10 6.22 -6.94
C ASP A 632 19.12 5.69 -7.96
N GLY A 633 18.61 5.11 -9.06
CA GLY A 633 19.45 4.53 -10.12
C GLY A 633 20.06 3.17 -9.80
N ILE A 634 19.72 2.54 -8.67
CA ILE A 634 20.13 1.17 -8.32
C ILE A 634 18.95 0.23 -8.41
N SER A 635 19.10 -0.85 -9.18
CA SER A 635 18.14 -1.93 -9.22
C SER A 635 18.39 -2.97 -8.14
N TYR A 636 17.34 -3.26 -7.37
CA TYR A 636 17.31 -4.25 -6.31
C TYR A 636 16.31 -5.36 -6.66
N SER A 637 16.58 -6.59 -6.22
CA SER A 637 15.64 -7.71 -6.36
C SER A 637 15.95 -8.86 -5.41
N VAL A 638 14.94 -9.70 -5.18
CA VAL A 638 15.05 -10.99 -4.50
C VAL A 638 15.08 -12.10 -5.54
N ARG A 639 16.06 -13.01 -5.45
CA ARG A 639 16.14 -14.20 -6.30
C ARG A 639 15.90 -15.46 -5.47
N ALA A 640 15.03 -16.32 -5.96
CA ALA A 640 14.60 -17.51 -5.25
C ALA A 640 14.56 -18.74 -6.14
N TRP A 641 15.07 -19.86 -5.62
CA TRP A 641 15.05 -21.17 -6.27
C TRP A 641 14.38 -22.19 -5.36
N ASN A 642 13.48 -22.99 -5.93
CA ASN A 642 12.90 -24.15 -5.24
C ASN A 642 13.82 -25.38 -5.38
N ASP A 643 15.07 -25.24 -4.95
CA ASP A 643 16.01 -26.37 -4.87
C ASP A 643 15.96 -27.02 -3.47
N ALA A 644 16.68 -28.13 -3.29
CA ALA A 644 16.74 -28.82 -2.00
C ALA A 644 17.32 -27.95 -0.86
N ARG A 645 18.05 -26.88 -1.20
CA ARG A 645 18.63 -25.93 -0.23
C ARG A 645 17.76 -24.69 -0.03
N GLN A 646 16.63 -24.58 -0.74
CA GLN A 646 15.80 -23.39 -0.81
C GLN A 646 16.66 -22.14 -1.05
N THR A 647 17.53 -22.15 -2.07
CA THR A 647 18.45 -21.03 -2.31
C THR A 647 17.69 -19.71 -2.47
N ARG A 648 18.14 -18.69 -1.72
CA ARG A 648 17.66 -17.30 -1.78
C ARG A 648 18.87 -16.37 -1.90
N ARG A 649 18.72 -15.25 -2.62
CA ARG A 649 19.76 -14.23 -2.81
C ARG A 649 19.12 -12.85 -2.91
N LEU A 650 19.82 -11.83 -2.40
CA LEU A 650 19.54 -10.46 -2.80
C LEU A 650 20.50 -10.08 -3.92
N ARG A 651 19.98 -9.32 -4.88
CA ARG A 651 20.76 -8.81 -6.00
C ARG A 651 20.72 -7.29 -6.01
N VAL A 652 21.87 -6.71 -6.28
CA VAL A 652 22.05 -5.27 -6.47
C VAL A 652 22.76 -5.07 -7.80
N CYS A 653 22.24 -4.21 -8.65
CA CYS A 653 22.92 -3.81 -9.89
C CYS A 653 22.58 -2.37 -10.30
N ILE A 654 23.45 -1.73 -11.07
CA ILE A 654 23.23 -0.39 -11.61
C ILE A 654 22.98 -0.53 -13.13
N PRO A 655 21.80 -0.13 -13.64
CA PRO A 655 21.57 0.02 -15.08
C PRO A 655 22.54 1.08 -15.64
N VAL A 656 23.20 0.78 -16.76
CA VAL A 656 24.14 1.71 -17.39
C VAL A 656 23.91 1.83 -18.89
N GLU A 657 24.28 2.98 -19.45
CA GLU A 657 24.35 3.19 -20.90
C GLU A 657 25.81 3.26 -21.34
N ARG A 658 26.18 2.56 -22.42
CA ARG A 658 27.53 2.65 -22.97
C ARG A 658 27.62 3.81 -23.96
N LYS A 659 28.40 4.85 -23.64
CA LYS A 659 28.61 6.03 -24.49
C LYS A 659 30.09 6.38 -24.55
N HIS A 660 30.66 6.53 -25.75
CA HIS A 660 32.07 6.93 -25.98
C HIS A 660 33.12 6.16 -25.12
N GLY A 661 32.93 4.85 -24.92
CA GLY A 661 33.87 4.02 -24.15
C GLY A 661 33.74 4.11 -22.63
N VAL A 662 32.83 4.93 -22.11
CA VAL A 662 32.42 4.96 -20.69
C VAL A 662 31.02 4.37 -20.51
N TYR A 663 30.67 4.09 -19.26
CA TYR A 663 29.36 3.61 -18.83
C TYR A 663 28.71 4.71 -18.00
N LEU A 664 27.66 5.32 -18.52
CA LEU A 664 26.87 6.33 -17.82
C LEU A 664 25.99 5.63 -16.79
N THR A 665 25.98 6.15 -15.56
CA THR A 665 25.16 5.60 -14.47
C THR A 665 24.15 6.64 -14.01
N GLY A 666 23.07 6.19 -13.35
CA GLY A 666 22.17 7.10 -12.66
C GLY A 666 22.74 7.61 -11.33
N LEU A 667 23.87 7.14 -10.83
CA LEU A 667 24.33 7.58 -9.52
C LEU A 667 24.82 9.03 -9.57
N PRO A 668 24.32 9.94 -8.70
CA PRO A 668 24.72 11.35 -8.70
C PRO A 668 26.25 11.53 -8.56
N ASP A 669 26.87 10.73 -7.70
CA ASP A 669 28.30 10.82 -7.40
C ASP A 669 29.20 10.04 -8.38
N LEU A 670 28.60 9.20 -9.23
CA LEU A 670 29.32 8.35 -10.18
C LEU A 670 28.67 8.40 -11.57
N PRO A 671 28.49 9.59 -12.18
CA PRO A 671 27.71 9.76 -13.41
C PRO A 671 28.30 9.03 -14.62
N SER A 672 29.62 8.75 -14.61
CA SER A 672 30.26 7.93 -15.62
C SER A 672 31.41 7.09 -15.04
N LEU A 673 31.56 5.87 -15.54
CA LEU A 673 32.59 4.93 -15.11
C LEU A 673 33.27 4.28 -16.32
N THR A 674 34.61 4.17 -16.28
CA THR A 674 35.37 3.32 -17.18
C THR A 674 35.28 1.85 -16.76
N LYS A 675 35.60 0.92 -17.66
CA LYS A 675 35.66 -0.51 -17.33
C LYS A 675 36.60 -0.82 -16.15
N ARG A 676 37.72 -0.10 -16.03
CA ARG A 676 38.68 -0.24 -14.92
C ARG A 676 38.11 0.26 -13.60
N GLN A 677 37.40 1.38 -13.62
CA GLN A 677 36.70 1.88 -12.42
C GLN A 677 35.59 0.91 -11.98
N ILE A 678 34.84 0.32 -12.92
CA ILE A 678 33.83 -0.71 -12.59
C ILE A 678 34.47 -1.90 -11.86
N GLN A 679 35.65 -2.36 -12.28
CA GLN A 679 36.37 -3.45 -11.58
C GLN A 679 36.83 -3.06 -10.16
N SER A 680 37.03 -1.76 -9.93
CA SER A 680 37.41 -1.20 -8.63
C SER A 680 36.19 -0.84 -7.78
N LEU A 681 34.99 -0.79 -8.37
CA LEU A 681 33.77 -0.41 -7.67
C LEU A 681 33.38 -1.48 -6.64
N ARG A 682 32.95 -1.02 -5.47
CA ARG A 682 32.49 -1.81 -4.33
C ARG A 682 31.12 -1.31 -3.89
N TYR A 683 30.30 -2.22 -3.39
CA TYR A 683 29.07 -1.90 -2.70
C TYR A 683 29.18 -2.42 -1.28
N ARG A 684 29.19 -1.49 -0.31
CA ARG A 684 29.15 -1.82 1.11
C ARG A 684 27.73 -1.64 1.61
N PHE A 685 27.21 -2.62 2.34
CA PHE A 685 25.82 -2.66 2.75
C PHE A 685 25.60 -3.24 4.15
N THR A 686 24.42 -3.00 4.71
CA THR A 686 23.88 -3.55 5.95
C THR A 686 22.47 -4.09 5.70
N THR A 687 22.05 -5.12 6.45
CA THR A 687 20.66 -5.58 6.48
C THR A 687 19.97 -5.43 7.85
N ASP A 688 20.69 -4.83 8.81
CA ASP A 688 20.34 -4.78 10.24
C ASP A 688 20.43 -3.36 10.84
N GLY A 689 20.31 -2.33 10.00
CA GLY A 689 20.34 -0.94 10.46
C GLY A 689 21.74 -0.47 10.88
N ARG A 690 22.76 -0.86 10.11
CA ARG A 690 24.19 -0.48 10.26
C ARG A 690 24.90 -1.13 11.45
N ILE A 691 24.35 -2.18 12.06
CA ILE A 691 25.03 -2.92 13.13
C ILE A 691 26.17 -3.75 12.53
N THR A 692 25.91 -4.44 11.43
CA THR A 692 26.92 -5.17 10.67
C THR A 692 26.98 -4.65 9.23
N SER A 693 28.19 -4.65 8.66
CA SER A 693 28.40 -4.29 7.26
C SER A 693 29.11 -5.40 6.51
N SER A 694 28.69 -5.62 5.27
CA SER A 694 29.32 -6.52 4.30
C SER A 694 29.67 -5.75 3.03
N GLU A 695 30.57 -6.31 2.23
CA GLU A 695 31.06 -5.67 1.02
C GLU A 695 31.12 -6.65 -0.15
N VAL A 696 30.72 -6.20 -1.33
CA VAL A 696 30.76 -6.99 -2.57
C VAL A 696 31.38 -6.20 -3.71
N SER A 697 32.11 -6.91 -4.57
CA SER A 697 32.73 -6.33 -5.76
C SER A 697 31.75 -6.25 -6.93
N ALA A 698 31.88 -5.19 -7.71
CA ALA A 698 31.15 -5.01 -8.96
C ALA A 698 31.81 -5.78 -10.13
N ARG A 699 30.99 -6.12 -11.12
CA ARG A 699 31.43 -6.56 -12.45
C ARG A 699 30.52 -5.97 -13.51
N LEU A 700 31.08 -5.72 -14.70
CA LEU A 700 30.26 -5.42 -15.86
C LEU A 700 29.60 -6.72 -16.35
N ALA A 701 28.28 -6.71 -16.50
CA ALA A 701 27.49 -7.80 -17.04
C ALA A 701 26.47 -7.27 -18.05
N SER A 702 25.68 -8.17 -18.60
CA SER A 702 24.49 -7.83 -19.36
C SER A 702 23.27 -8.40 -18.65
N ASP A 703 22.18 -7.66 -18.66
CA ASP A 703 20.88 -8.20 -18.26
C ASP A 703 20.33 -9.16 -19.33
N GLU A 704 19.13 -9.69 -19.10
CA GLU A 704 18.48 -10.62 -20.04
C GLU A 704 18.12 -9.98 -21.39
N ARG A 705 17.98 -8.64 -21.44
CA ARG A 705 17.77 -7.87 -22.67
C ARG A 705 19.08 -7.52 -23.38
N ARG A 706 20.21 -8.05 -22.88
CA ARG A 706 21.57 -7.74 -23.32
C ARG A 706 21.99 -6.28 -23.06
N SER A 707 21.23 -5.53 -22.27
CA SER A 707 21.60 -4.19 -21.84
C SER A 707 22.73 -4.26 -20.81
N PRO A 708 23.75 -3.38 -20.90
CA PRO A 708 24.87 -3.41 -19.97
C PRO A 708 24.41 -2.99 -18.58
N ILE A 709 24.91 -3.68 -17.57
CA ILE A 709 24.66 -3.41 -16.15
C ILE A 709 25.96 -3.55 -15.36
N ILE A 710 26.06 -2.83 -14.24
CA ILE A 710 27.08 -3.10 -13.22
C ILE A 710 26.44 -4.00 -12.17
N ASP A 711 26.79 -5.28 -12.17
CA ASP A 711 26.24 -6.31 -11.30
C ASP A 711 27.16 -6.49 -10.09
N PHE A 712 26.62 -6.43 -8.88
CA PHE A 712 27.36 -6.74 -7.65
C PHE A 712 27.21 -8.22 -7.31
N ALA A 713 28.23 -8.81 -6.67
CA ALA A 713 28.15 -10.20 -6.23
C ALA A 713 26.92 -10.42 -5.33
N GLU A 714 26.20 -11.52 -5.55
CA GLU A 714 24.94 -11.81 -4.85
C GLU A 714 25.15 -11.93 -3.34
N LEU A 715 24.30 -11.25 -2.58
CA LEU A 715 24.31 -11.26 -1.14
C LEU A 715 23.69 -12.57 -0.65
N ARG A 716 24.28 -13.18 0.39
CA ARG A 716 23.91 -14.54 0.85
C ARG A 716 23.43 -14.62 2.28
N ILE A 717 23.70 -13.60 3.08
CA ILE A 717 23.37 -13.54 4.51
C ILE A 717 22.43 -12.37 4.68
N PHE A 718 21.19 -12.65 5.07
CA PHE A 718 20.13 -11.68 5.26
C PHE A 718 19.01 -12.31 6.09
N PRO A 719 18.24 -11.50 6.84
CA PRO A 719 17.04 -11.98 7.53
C PRO A 719 15.93 -12.36 6.54
N MET A 720 14.87 -13.05 7.02
CA MET A 720 13.69 -13.40 6.21
C MET A 720 12.97 -12.16 5.67
N VAL A 721 12.97 -11.08 6.45
CA VAL A 721 12.44 -9.78 6.06
C VAL A 721 13.36 -8.72 6.66
N GLY A 722 13.63 -7.67 5.90
CA GLY A 722 14.58 -6.66 6.36
C GLY A 722 14.70 -5.47 5.43
N GLN A 723 15.76 -4.71 5.66
CA GLN A 723 16.07 -3.49 4.92
C GLN A 723 17.54 -3.51 4.54
N LEU A 724 17.81 -3.48 3.23
CA LEU A 724 19.13 -3.33 2.67
C LEU A 724 19.45 -1.84 2.52
N GLU A 725 20.51 -1.38 3.17
CA GLU A 725 21.08 -0.04 2.96
C GLU A 725 22.51 -0.20 2.48
N GLY A 726 22.97 0.64 1.56
CA GLY A 726 24.37 0.59 1.14
C GLY A 726 24.83 1.79 0.34
N ALA A 727 26.12 1.79 0.03
CA ALA A 727 26.78 2.84 -0.73
C ALA A 727 27.78 2.23 -1.71
N CYS A 728 27.87 2.85 -2.89
CA CYS A 728 28.84 2.51 -3.94
C CYS A 728 30.08 3.39 -3.79
N TYR A 729 31.28 2.81 -3.88
CA TYR A 729 32.53 3.57 -3.87
C TYR A 729 33.64 2.86 -4.65
N LEU A 730 34.70 3.58 -5.02
CA LEU A 730 35.86 3.02 -5.71
C LEU A 730 36.93 2.55 -4.71
N ALA A 731 37.32 1.28 -4.76
CA ALA A 731 38.41 0.77 -3.95
C ALA A 731 39.73 1.49 -4.28
N GLY A 732 40.48 1.88 -3.24
CA GLY A 732 41.78 2.52 -3.36
C GLY A 732 41.79 4.06 -3.37
N THR A 733 40.63 4.72 -3.27
CA THR A 733 40.54 6.19 -3.21
C THR A 733 40.55 6.78 -1.80
N GLY A 734 40.96 6.02 -0.78
CA GLY A 734 40.97 6.42 0.63
C GLY A 734 40.04 5.58 1.53
N ASP A 735 40.12 5.80 2.84
CA ASP A 735 39.42 5.02 3.87
C ASP A 735 37.92 5.38 3.89
N PHE A 736 37.12 4.74 3.03
CA PHE A 736 35.66 4.95 2.99
C PHE A 736 35.02 4.30 4.21
N ARG A 737 34.51 5.08 5.14
CA ARG A 737 33.61 4.61 6.21
C ARG A 737 32.19 5.01 5.83
N LEU A 738 31.25 4.08 6.00
CA LEU A 738 29.82 4.41 5.99
C LEU A 738 29.60 5.23 7.27
N THR A 739 29.77 6.54 7.16
CA THR A 739 29.50 7.49 8.23
C THR A 739 28.07 7.97 8.10
N ASP A 740 27.53 8.62 9.14
CA ASP A 740 26.21 9.24 9.05
C ASP A 740 26.13 10.33 7.97
N GLU A 741 27.28 10.85 7.52
CA GLU A 741 27.39 11.86 6.46
C GLU A 741 27.47 11.27 5.04
N THR A 742 27.70 9.96 4.90
CA THR A 742 27.74 9.33 3.59
C THR A 742 26.32 9.29 3.04
N PRO A 743 26.04 9.86 1.85
CA PRO A 743 24.71 9.80 1.25
C PRO A 743 24.32 8.33 1.12
N SER A 744 23.40 7.87 1.97
CA SER A 744 22.91 6.51 1.87
C SER A 744 22.09 6.43 0.59
N LEU A 745 22.49 5.57 -0.34
CA LEU A 745 21.65 5.27 -1.48
C LEU A 745 20.35 4.65 -0.97
N GLY A 746 19.25 4.88 -1.69
CA GLY A 746 17.90 4.55 -1.24
C GLY A 746 17.79 3.17 -0.58
N ARG A 747 17.09 3.16 0.56
CA ARG A 747 16.84 1.96 1.36
C ARG A 747 15.97 0.99 0.55
N TYR A 748 16.33 -0.29 0.51
CA TYR A 748 15.54 -1.34 -0.15
C TYR A 748 14.98 -2.31 0.90
N LYS A 749 13.68 -2.24 1.16
CA LYS A 749 12.99 -3.23 2.02
C LYS A 749 12.61 -4.45 1.21
N PHE A 750 12.82 -5.63 1.78
CA PHE A 750 12.63 -6.89 1.08
C PHE A 750 11.99 -7.95 1.96
N ALA A 751 11.28 -8.89 1.32
CA ALA A 751 10.84 -10.13 1.92
C ALA A 751 11.43 -11.34 1.17
N ILE A 752 11.83 -12.36 1.92
CA ILE A 752 12.36 -13.59 1.37
C ILE A 752 11.24 -14.62 1.41
N PRO A 753 10.74 -15.10 0.26
CA PRO A 753 9.66 -16.06 0.26
C PRO A 753 10.15 -17.37 0.85
N ASP A 754 9.35 -17.98 1.72
CA ASP A 754 9.59 -19.36 2.09
C ASP A 754 9.24 -20.31 0.93
N LYS A 755 9.30 -21.62 1.20
CA LYS A 755 9.01 -22.63 0.18
C LYS A 755 7.57 -22.52 -0.33
N GLU A 756 6.59 -22.41 0.56
CA GLU A 756 5.18 -22.42 0.19
C GLU A 756 4.76 -21.12 -0.51
N GLU A 757 5.29 -19.97 -0.07
CA GLU A 757 5.12 -18.69 -0.78
C GLU A 757 5.71 -18.73 -2.19
N LEU A 758 6.93 -19.23 -2.34
CA LEU A 758 7.54 -19.40 -3.66
C LEU A 758 6.69 -20.33 -4.54
N MET A 759 6.14 -21.41 -3.97
CA MET A 759 5.26 -22.33 -4.68
C MET A 759 3.95 -21.66 -5.12
N LYS A 760 3.36 -20.78 -4.31
CA LYS A 760 2.18 -20.00 -4.69
C LYS A 760 2.46 -19.03 -5.82
N MET A 761 3.62 -18.37 -5.80
CA MET A 761 4.01 -17.42 -6.87
C MET A 761 4.19 -18.12 -8.23
N ILE A 762 4.58 -19.39 -8.23
CA ILE A 762 4.75 -20.18 -9.46
C ILE A 762 3.48 -20.92 -9.88
N ALA A 763 2.59 -21.23 -8.94
CA ALA A 763 1.31 -21.87 -9.22
C ALA A 763 0.49 -21.00 -10.20
N PRO A 764 -0.26 -21.60 -11.15
CA PRO A 764 -1.19 -20.84 -11.96
C PRO A 764 -2.08 -20.00 -11.05
N PRO A 765 -2.34 -18.72 -11.41
CA PRO A 765 -3.36 -17.98 -10.68
C PRO A 765 -4.59 -18.86 -10.70
N VAL A 766 -5.14 -19.12 -9.52
CA VAL A 766 -6.46 -19.72 -9.44
C VAL A 766 -7.35 -18.68 -10.10
N VAL A 767 -7.63 -18.88 -11.39
CA VAL A 767 -8.67 -18.12 -12.07
C VAL A 767 -9.89 -18.50 -11.29
N ASP A 768 -10.34 -17.61 -10.41
CA ASP A 768 -11.67 -17.64 -9.82
C ASP A 768 -12.64 -17.53 -10.99
N SER A 769 -12.82 -18.65 -11.69
CA SER A 769 -13.87 -18.91 -12.66
C SER A 769 -15.24 -18.92 -11.97
N GLN A 770 -15.26 -18.63 -10.66
CA GLN A 770 -16.43 -18.45 -9.83
C GLN A 770 -16.28 -17.21 -8.94
N GLY A 771 -16.73 -16.06 -9.43
CA GLY A 771 -17.35 -15.04 -8.58
C GLY A 771 -18.65 -15.54 -7.90
N GLN A 772 -18.76 -16.84 -7.58
CA GLN A 772 -19.97 -17.51 -7.07
C GLN A 772 -19.76 -18.32 -5.78
N SER A 773 -18.56 -18.45 -5.20
CA SER A 773 -18.39 -19.40 -4.07
C SER A 773 -17.41 -19.00 -2.97
N GLY A 774 -17.15 -17.70 -2.77
CA GLY A 774 -16.51 -17.18 -1.56
C GLY A 774 -17.48 -16.76 -0.44
N CYS A 775 -18.77 -16.58 -0.76
CA CYS A 775 -19.82 -16.52 0.25
C CYS A 775 -20.17 -17.95 0.63
N GLY A 776 -19.57 -18.44 1.71
CA GLY A 776 -20.17 -19.54 2.47
C GLY A 776 -21.57 -19.11 2.90
N SER A 777 -22.56 -19.40 2.07
CA SER A 777 -23.95 -19.44 2.50
C SER A 777 -24.04 -20.58 3.51
N SER A 778 -23.82 -20.26 4.79
CA SER A 778 -24.36 -21.07 5.86
C SER A 778 -25.87 -21.04 5.68
N SER A 779 -26.40 -22.05 4.99
CA SER A 779 -27.81 -22.40 5.09
C SER A 779 -28.04 -22.80 6.54
N PHE A 780 -28.42 -21.81 7.35
CA PHE A 780 -29.05 -22.05 8.64
C PHE A 780 -30.34 -22.82 8.34
N ARG A 781 -30.30 -24.15 8.45
CA ARG A 781 -31.49 -24.93 8.74
C ARG A 781 -31.82 -24.65 10.21
N PRO A 782 -32.99 -24.10 10.55
CA PRO A 782 -33.42 -24.08 11.93
C PRO A 782 -33.60 -25.54 12.36
N ALA A 783 -33.01 -25.91 13.49
CA ALA A 783 -33.31 -27.16 14.14
C ALA A 783 -34.78 -27.13 14.57
N ASP A 784 -35.59 -27.99 13.95
CA ASP A 784 -36.90 -28.36 14.47
C ASP A 784 -36.68 -29.06 15.82
N GLY A 785 -37.16 -28.41 16.89
CA GLY A 785 -37.02 -28.91 18.26
C GLY A 785 -37.95 -28.21 19.23
N ALA A 786 -39.13 -28.79 19.42
CA ALA A 786 -40.05 -28.61 20.55
C ALA A 786 -40.73 -27.24 20.74
N ARG A 787 -41.87 -27.07 20.06
CA ARG A 787 -43.01 -26.32 20.62
C ARG A 787 -43.56 -27.08 21.83
N LYS A 788 -43.39 -26.53 23.03
CA LYS A 788 -44.36 -26.74 24.12
C LYS A 788 -44.98 -25.40 24.51
N LYS A 789 -46.30 -25.49 24.64
CA LYS A 789 -47.29 -24.45 24.94
C LYS A 789 -46.87 -23.58 26.11
N GLU A 790 -47.08 -22.27 25.99
CA GLU A 790 -47.81 -21.54 27.02
C GLU A 790 -48.52 -20.33 26.41
N ARG A 791 -49.75 -20.15 26.88
CA ARG A 791 -50.79 -19.22 26.44
C ARG A 791 -50.99 -18.24 27.59
N GLN A 792 -51.51 -17.04 27.26
CA GLN A 792 -52.11 -16.03 28.16
C GLN A 792 -51.10 -15.21 28.99
N CYS A 793 -51.26 -13.90 29.21
CA CYS A 793 -52.25 -12.89 28.86
C CYS A 793 -51.65 -11.51 29.21
N LEU A 794 -52.14 -10.47 28.51
CA LEU A 794 -51.88 -9.02 28.66
C LEU A 794 -50.54 -8.49 28.12
#